data_AF-A0A2V7REM0-F1
#
_entry.id   AF-A0A2V7REM0-F1
#
_cell.length_a   1.000
_cell.length_b   1.000
_cell.length_c   1.000
_cell.angle_alpha   90.00
_cell.angle_beta   90.00
_cell.angle_gamma   90.00
#
_symmetry.space_group_name_H-M   'P 1'
#
loop_
_entity.id
_entity.type
_entity.pdbx_description
1 polymer ?
#
loop_
_entity_poly.entity_id
_entity_poly.type
_entity_poly.pdbx_seq_one_letter_code
_entity_poly.pdbx_strand_id
1 'polypeptide(L)'
;MTTWRFAACLALLPCVPLHAQADLSRKPYVIERLHRATTFQLDGTGSTTLDMRIRIQSTAAVNRFGQLTIDYSSGNQRLDIDFVRVLKAGGDTVTAPATAIQDLTGPVARDAPMYSDLRQKVVTVPALQPGDTLEYHATWTTHTPFAPGNFWDEAEFMRGSIVLDERISYDVPRQTHVQVKTEGGPEPRITENGNRRTYIWQRANLTIDTTGRQATFLSRGQHHSVSLTTFRSWAEVGQWYQGLERDRETVTPEIQQRAAQLVRGRTTLRDSIAALYDFVSQRVRYVSLQFGLGRYQPHPAADVLSNQYGDCKDKHVLLAALLRAIGVPSAPVLISAGEPIDPDLPSPGQFDHLITFVPALDSVWLDATPGVAPFQFLFVTIRGKQALVIPQDAAPRLARVPVAPPYRTYNRLDATGTLSDAGRLTTAVRYESRGDVEVIVRGMFQQVPEDNWHLFAERLAAVGDLEGTVQSTTADDPLATRTPFAFTFQLDNPGAVTWSNQHADLEVPLPRLDLPAPDSVPTDSLLVAVVDELTYHARIVLPPSVTPRLPGVVSLTRDYATYRSRAERRGDTLLVERSLTFARRVLPVDRAVDFRSFRDIVREDERRTISLTRSGDAPAMPAATAGDADDLHRRGMAALDANDARSAIRAFRAVTELVPRHQYAWNNLGRAYMMLGKTDSALLAFHKQIEINPYDQYSYNNMGMTLRRAGRRDEAVAAFQKQIEVNPLDRYAHANLGRLLVDMHRDSAAADALEHAVSIAPDDTALQVLLGSACARLGRGSDALAAFGRAVALSPTPEMWNNVAYVLAEQRVELDSAEMYARRAIDQAEGVLRGLALEDAGPREMLAVGRLGAFWDTMGWIYFARGDLAKAERYARAAWLLSNESVIGEHLGQIQQRLGRPADAIQTYALAMNGGMPSESIRPRLIKLLGGNEREADRRIDLASPALMAMRTIKLGKLLSADVSGEVELLIGPGPRVEAVRVASGPSQLQQLTAAIRRATVTLTFPEPDASVKLVRRGVVSCSSPSGNCALVLMPVVSLRFEPATQRVIDRIRN
;
A
#
# COMPACT_ATOMS: atom_id res chain seq x y z
N MET A 1 -30.20 84.79 -15.28
CA MET A 1 -29.82 83.78 -14.26
C MET A 1 -29.25 82.60 -15.03
N THR A 2 -28.00 82.15 -14.94
CA THR A 2 -26.85 82.51 -14.08
C THR A 2 -25.62 81.80 -14.70
N THR A 3 -24.52 82.55 -14.91
CA THR A 3 -23.09 82.17 -14.75
C THR A 3 -22.53 80.92 -15.49
N TRP A 4 -21.69 81.08 -16.55
CA TRP A 4 -20.18 81.11 -16.57
C TRP A 4 -19.50 79.75 -16.27
N ARG A 5 -18.34 79.29 -16.78
CA ARG A 5 -17.39 79.52 -17.91
C ARG A 5 -16.26 78.45 -17.72
N PHE A 6 -15.66 77.91 -18.81
CA PHE A 6 -14.30 77.31 -18.95
C PHE A 6 -13.79 76.14 -18.06
N ALA A 7 -13.33 75.03 -18.67
CA ALA A 7 -11.90 74.67 -18.84
C ALA A 7 -11.68 73.23 -19.32
N ALA A 8 -10.68 73.02 -20.17
CA ALA A 8 -10.17 71.75 -20.69
C ALA A 8 -8.89 71.33 -19.94
N CYS A 9 -8.59 70.02 -19.85
CA CYS A 9 -7.29 69.38 -20.20
C CYS A 9 -7.08 67.97 -19.59
N LEU A 10 -6.63 67.08 -20.48
CA LEU A 10 -5.66 65.97 -20.37
C LEU A 10 -5.74 64.84 -19.31
N ALA A 11 -5.68 63.63 -19.90
CA ALA A 11 -4.91 62.45 -19.51
C ALA A 11 -5.23 61.75 -18.18
N LEU A 12 -5.75 60.52 -18.28
CA LEU A 12 -5.35 59.34 -17.50
C LEU A 12 -6.13 58.13 -18.02
N LEU A 13 -5.60 57.46 -19.06
CA LEU A 13 -5.91 56.05 -19.30
C LEU A 13 -5.36 55.25 -18.10
N PRO A 14 -6.13 54.35 -17.47
CA PRO A 14 -5.57 53.48 -16.46
C PRO A 14 -4.59 52.53 -17.15
N CYS A 15 -3.30 52.68 -16.83
CA CYS A 15 -2.29 51.66 -17.11
C CYS A 15 -2.83 50.30 -16.64
N VAL A 16 -3.03 49.39 -17.58
CA VAL A 16 -3.05 47.95 -17.30
C VAL A 16 -1.75 47.67 -16.55
N PRO A 17 -1.77 47.09 -15.33
CA PRO A 17 -0.53 46.78 -14.64
C PRO A 17 0.27 45.82 -15.52
N LEU A 18 1.50 46.21 -15.86
CA LEU A 18 2.52 45.31 -16.40
C LEU A 18 2.54 44.06 -15.53
N HIS A 19 2.56 42.89 -16.18
CA HIS A 19 2.77 41.59 -15.55
C HIS A 19 3.83 41.72 -14.46
N ALA A 20 3.48 41.41 -13.20
CA ALA A 20 4.45 41.35 -12.12
C ALA A 20 5.56 40.37 -12.55
N GLN A 21 6.75 40.89 -12.82
CA GLN A 21 7.93 40.07 -13.10
C GLN A 21 8.11 39.12 -11.92
N ALA A 22 8.17 37.81 -12.19
CA ALA A 22 8.53 36.84 -11.17
C ALA A 22 9.86 37.28 -10.53
N ASP A 23 9.95 37.27 -9.19
CA ASP A 23 11.21 37.58 -8.50
C ASP A 23 12.21 36.44 -8.74
N LEU A 24 13.13 36.66 -9.68
CA LEU A 24 14.16 35.68 -10.07
C LEU A 24 15.44 35.81 -9.24
N SER A 25 15.53 36.79 -8.32
CA SER A 25 16.74 37.10 -7.56
C SER A 25 17.19 35.94 -6.65
N ARG A 26 16.24 35.09 -6.23
CA ARG A 26 16.50 33.92 -5.37
C ARG A 26 16.89 32.65 -6.11
N LYS A 27 16.88 32.65 -7.45
CA LYS A 27 17.31 31.48 -8.25
C LYS A 27 18.83 31.37 -8.24
N PRO A 28 19.44 30.17 -8.28
CA PRO A 28 20.90 30.05 -8.28
C PRO A 28 21.55 30.67 -9.54
N TYR A 29 20.84 30.63 -10.67
CA TYR A 29 21.21 31.27 -11.92
C TYR A 29 19.96 31.54 -12.76
N VAL A 30 20.09 32.43 -13.75
CA VAL A 30 19.07 32.72 -14.76
C VAL A 30 19.75 32.74 -16.13
N ILE A 31 19.22 31.99 -17.10
CA ILE A 31 19.72 32.06 -18.47
C ILE A 31 19.04 33.24 -19.14
N GLU A 32 19.79 34.31 -19.38
CA GLU A 32 19.27 35.52 -20.02
C GLU A 32 19.07 35.30 -21.51
N ARG A 33 19.92 34.48 -22.13
CA ARG A 33 19.87 34.15 -23.57
C ARG A 33 20.35 32.73 -23.83
N LEU A 34 19.61 32.01 -24.66
CA LEU A 34 19.96 30.71 -25.21
C LEU A 34 19.52 30.65 -26.67
N HIS A 35 20.41 30.95 -27.60
CA HIS A 35 20.10 30.90 -29.03
C HIS A 35 20.89 29.78 -29.70
N ARG A 36 20.17 28.84 -30.31
CA ARG A 36 20.73 27.80 -31.17
C ARG A 36 20.32 28.05 -32.61
N ALA A 37 21.29 28.23 -33.51
CA ALA A 37 21.02 28.47 -34.92
C ALA A 37 21.75 27.46 -35.79
N THR A 38 21.02 26.71 -36.62
CA THR A 38 21.57 25.72 -37.53
C THR A 38 21.33 26.14 -38.98
N THR A 39 22.39 26.11 -39.78
CA THR A 39 22.43 26.45 -41.20
C THR A 39 22.79 25.21 -42.00
N PHE A 40 21.89 24.75 -42.89
CA PHE A 40 22.15 23.63 -43.79
C PHE A 40 22.46 24.08 -45.21
N GLN A 41 23.30 23.32 -45.90
CA GLN A 41 23.60 23.45 -47.33
C GLN A 41 22.93 22.33 -48.14
N LEU A 42 22.90 22.48 -49.47
CA LEU A 42 22.24 21.53 -50.37
C LEU A 42 22.89 20.14 -50.37
N ASP A 43 24.18 20.05 -50.11
CA ASP A 43 24.93 18.80 -50.05
C ASP A 43 24.80 18.07 -48.71
N GLY A 44 24.13 18.69 -47.72
CA GLY A 44 23.98 18.17 -46.36
C GLY A 44 25.03 18.68 -45.38
N THR A 45 26.04 19.44 -45.82
CA THR A 45 26.97 20.14 -44.91
C THR A 45 26.27 21.30 -44.21
N GLY A 46 26.88 21.85 -43.17
CA GLY A 46 26.27 22.97 -42.44
C GLY A 46 27.03 23.41 -41.22
N SER A 47 26.44 24.34 -40.48
CA SER A 47 26.96 24.78 -39.19
C SER A 47 25.83 24.98 -38.17
N THR A 48 26.11 24.70 -36.91
CA THR A 48 25.24 25.01 -35.78
C THR A 48 26.00 25.92 -34.82
N THR A 49 25.38 27.01 -34.39
CA THR A 49 25.94 27.90 -33.38
C THR A 49 25.09 27.88 -32.12
N LEU A 50 25.74 28.08 -30.98
CA LEU A 50 25.13 28.22 -29.67
C LEU A 50 25.62 29.53 -29.03
N ASP A 51 24.72 30.47 -28.76
CA ASP A 51 24.98 31.69 -27.99
C ASP A 51 24.28 31.57 -26.64
N MET A 52 25.07 31.57 -25.57
CA MET A 52 24.58 31.43 -24.21
C MET A 52 25.04 32.60 -23.33
N ARG A 53 24.08 33.16 -22.58
CA ARG A 53 24.32 34.19 -21.56
C ARG A 53 23.59 33.84 -20.28
N ILE A 54 24.34 33.69 -19.19
CA ILE A 54 23.86 33.15 -17.91
C ILE A 54 24.24 34.12 -16.79
N ARG A 55 23.25 34.61 -16.05
CA ARG A 55 23.46 35.34 -14.80
C ARG A 55 23.73 34.36 -13.67
N ILE A 56 24.87 34.50 -13.00
CA ILE A 56 25.25 33.66 -11.85
C ILE A 56 24.84 34.38 -10.57
N GLN A 57 24.08 33.72 -9.69
CA GLN A 57 23.53 34.36 -8.47
C GLN A 57 23.89 33.60 -7.18
N SER A 58 24.51 32.41 -7.26
CA SER A 58 24.91 31.63 -6.09
C SER A 58 26.20 30.83 -6.30
N THR A 59 26.82 30.41 -5.19
CA THR A 59 27.98 29.51 -5.21
C THR A 59 27.67 28.16 -5.85
N ALA A 60 26.44 27.65 -5.71
CA ALA A 60 26.03 26.41 -6.37
C ALA A 60 26.06 26.53 -7.90
N ALA A 61 25.70 27.71 -8.44
CA ALA A 61 25.80 27.99 -9.87
C ALA A 61 27.27 28.14 -10.31
N VAL A 62 28.13 28.74 -9.48
CA VAL A 62 29.58 28.78 -9.74
C VAL A 62 30.15 27.37 -9.88
N ASN A 63 29.79 26.45 -8.98
CA ASN A 63 30.25 25.06 -9.06
C ASN A 63 29.74 24.34 -10.31
N ARG A 64 28.49 24.61 -10.71
CA ARG A 64 27.89 24.01 -11.92
C ARG A 64 28.52 24.51 -13.22
N PHE A 65 28.79 25.81 -13.31
CA PHE A 65 29.24 26.47 -14.55
C PHE A 65 30.74 26.82 -14.53
N GLY A 66 31.47 26.48 -13.47
CA GLY A 66 32.93 26.65 -13.40
C GLY A 66 33.67 25.78 -14.41
N GLN A 67 33.00 24.75 -14.93
CA GLN A 67 33.48 23.94 -16.04
C GLN A 67 32.34 23.71 -17.03
N LEU A 68 32.56 24.03 -18.30
CA LEU A 68 31.63 23.76 -19.39
C LEU A 68 32.08 22.52 -20.14
N THR A 69 31.15 21.65 -20.52
CA THR A 69 31.43 20.46 -21.35
C THR A 69 30.52 20.50 -22.57
N ILE A 70 31.11 20.44 -23.76
CA ILE A 70 30.39 20.57 -25.04
C ILE A 70 30.84 19.46 -25.98
N ASP A 71 29.87 18.69 -26.48
CA ASP A 71 30.09 17.43 -27.18
C ASP A 71 30.03 17.60 -28.71
N TYR A 72 30.82 16.83 -29.45
CA TYR A 72 30.76 16.77 -30.92
C TYR A 72 31.30 15.44 -31.46
N SER A 73 30.85 15.04 -32.64
CA SER A 73 31.31 13.82 -33.32
C SER A 73 32.45 14.16 -34.28
N SER A 74 33.69 13.83 -33.92
CA SER A 74 34.88 14.30 -34.64
C SER A 74 35.09 13.67 -36.02
N GLY A 75 34.39 12.58 -36.36
CA GLY A 75 34.46 11.95 -37.67
C GLY A 75 33.64 12.67 -38.74
N ASN A 76 32.67 13.51 -38.35
CA ASN A 76 31.84 14.28 -39.29
C ASN A 76 31.70 15.77 -38.96
N GLN A 77 32.06 16.18 -37.74
CA GLN A 77 31.98 17.54 -37.27
C GLN A 77 33.30 18.04 -36.69
N ARG A 78 33.46 19.36 -36.76
CA ARG A 78 34.43 20.13 -35.98
C ARG A 78 33.69 21.03 -35.01
N LEU A 79 34.13 21.10 -33.76
CA LEU A 79 33.66 22.05 -32.77
C LEU A 79 34.72 23.13 -32.56
N ASP A 80 34.33 24.40 -32.62
CA ASP A 80 35.13 25.55 -32.25
C ASP A 80 34.45 26.29 -31.08
N ILE A 81 35.22 26.62 -30.05
CA ILE A 81 34.75 27.46 -28.94
C ILE A 81 35.23 28.87 -29.25
N ASP A 82 34.34 29.69 -29.78
CA ASP A 82 34.68 31.03 -30.28
C ASP A 82 35.09 31.96 -29.13
N PHE A 83 34.38 31.90 -28.01
CA PHE A 83 34.80 32.50 -26.74
C PHE A 83 34.05 31.91 -25.55
N VAL A 84 34.67 31.97 -24.38
CA VAL A 84 34.02 31.86 -23.06
C VAL A 84 34.51 33.02 -22.22
N ARG A 85 33.60 33.86 -21.73
CA ARG A 85 33.95 35.06 -20.96
C ARG A 85 33.03 35.30 -19.78
N VAL A 86 33.57 35.87 -18.73
CA VAL A 86 32.87 36.26 -17.51
C VAL A 86 32.82 37.78 -17.45
N LEU A 87 31.63 38.34 -17.54
CA LEU A 87 31.36 39.76 -17.34
C LEU A 87 31.19 40.01 -15.84
N LYS A 88 32.08 40.79 -15.26
CA LYS A 88 32.08 41.15 -13.85
C LYS A 88 31.01 42.16 -13.53
N ALA A 89 30.46 42.09 -12.32
CA ALA A 89 29.51 43.10 -11.83
C ALA A 89 30.09 44.53 -11.87
N GLY A 90 31.41 44.67 -11.73
CA GLY A 90 32.13 45.95 -11.84
C GLY A 90 32.40 46.44 -13.27
N GLY A 91 32.00 45.68 -14.30
CA GLY A 91 32.18 46.06 -15.72
C GLY A 91 33.39 45.42 -16.42
N ASP A 92 34.32 44.81 -15.68
CA ASP A 92 35.45 44.09 -16.26
C ASP A 92 35.01 42.82 -17.00
N THR A 93 35.80 42.36 -17.98
CA THR A 93 35.56 41.10 -18.70
C THR A 93 36.79 40.19 -18.58
N VAL A 94 36.57 38.95 -18.14
CA VAL A 94 37.62 37.93 -18.04
C VAL A 94 37.33 36.82 -19.06
N THR A 95 38.18 36.67 -20.06
CA THR A 95 38.02 35.65 -21.11
C THR A 95 38.87 34.42 -20.79
N ALA A 96 38.32 33.23 -20.98
CA ALA A 96 39.05 31.98 -20.87
C ALA A 96 40.15 31.94 -21.96
N PRO A 97 41.44 31.76 -21.60
CA PRO A 97 42.48 31.60 -22.60
C PRO A 97 42.30 30.28 -23.36
N ALA A 98 42.89 30.15 -24.54
CA ALA A 98 42.84 28.90 -25.31
C ALA A 98 43.37 27.68 -24.51
N THR A 99 44.33 27.90 -23.60
CA THR A 99 44.86 26.86 -22.70
C THR A 99 43.85 26.36 -21.66
N ALA A 100 42.75 27.07 -21.43
CA ALA A 100 41.66 26.63 -20.56
C ALA A 100 40.66 25.68 -21.25
N ILE A 101 40.81 25.49 -22.57
CA ILE A 101 39.98 24.58 -23.37
C ILE A 101 40.77 23.29 -23.58
N GLN A 102 40.24 22.19 -23.06
CA GLN A 102 40.79 20.85 -23.24
C GLN A 102 39.91 20.05 -24.18
N ASP A 103 40.53 19.37 -25.14
CA ASP A 103 39.82 18.49 -26.06
C ASP A 103 40.05 17.04 -25.64
N LEU A 104 39.00 16.41 -25.13
CA LEU A 104 39.06 15.10 -24.49
C LEU A 104 38.14 14.10 -25.21
N THR A 105 38.46 12.82 -25.10
CA THR A 105 37.55 11.73 -25.48
C THR A 105 36.32 11.72 -24.57
N GLY A 106 35.11 11.62 -25.13
CA GLY A 106 33.87 11.64 -24.37
C GLY A 106 33.70 10.44 -23.43
N PRO A 107 32.89 10.54 -22.35
CA PRO A 107 32.73 9.49 -21.33
C PRO A 107 32.25 8.14 -21.89
N VAL A 108 31.35 8.16 -22.88
CA VAL A 108 30.82 6.95 -23.54
C VAL A 108 31.93 6.14 -24.22
N ALA A 109 33.02 6.77 -24.63
CA ALA A 109 34.19 6.10 -25.19
C ALA A 109 35.22 5.68 -24.12
N ARG A 110 34.95 5.91 -22.83
CA ARG A 110 35.77 5.47 -21.68
C ARG A 110 35.17 4.27 -20.95
N ASP A 111 33.87 4.03 -21.12
CA ASP A 111 33.16 2.86 -20.58
C ASP A 111 33.18 1.68 -21.58
N ALA A 112 32.83 0.48 -21.11
CA ALA A 112 32.94 -0.83 -21.80
C ALA A 112 32.55 -0.83 -23.30
N PRO A 113 33.01 -1.81 -24.09
CA PRO A 113 33.84 -1.68 -25.30
C PRO A 113 33.21 -0.85 -26.46
N MET A 114 32.88 0.41 -26.21
CA MET A 114 32.38 1.35 -27.21
C MET A 114 33.53 2.28 -27.61
N TYR A 115 33.96 2.23 -28.87
CA TYR A 115 34.90 3.20 -29.43
C TYR A 115 34.12 4.13 -30.35
N SER A 116 34.21 5.43 -30.09
CA SER A 116 33.47 6.44 -30.83
C SER A 116 34.36 7.62 -31.15
N ASP A 117 34.05 8.30 -32.25
CA ASP A 117 34.57 9.63 -32.57
C ASP A 117 33.97 10.76 -31.70
N LEU A 118 33.14 10.43 -30.71
CA LEU A 118 32.59 11.39 -29.76
C LEU A 118 33.69 12.01 -28.89
N ARG A 119 33.87 13.32 -29.07
CA ARG A 119 34.83 14.14 -28.33
C ARG A 119 34.08 15.25 -27.58
N GLN A 120 34.71 15.75 -26.53
CA GLN A 120 34.18 16.84 -25.72
C GLN A 120 35.23 17.92 -25.57
N LYS A 121 34.80 19.17 -25.73
CA LYS A 121 35.59 20.33 -25.30
C LYS A 121 35.19 20.69 -23.88
N VAL A 122 36.12 20.53 -22.97
CA VAL A 122 35.98 20.91 -21.56
C VAL A 122 36.64 22.27 -21.38
N VAL A 123 35.86 23.28 -20.99
CA VAL A 123 36.35 24.64 -20.79
C VAL A 123 36.31 25.00 -19.31
N THR A 124 37.47 25.29 -18.73
CA THR A 124 37.56 25.82 -17.37
C THR A 124 37.22 27.31 -17.39
N VAL A 125 36.15 27.70 -16.69
CA VAL A 125 35.67 29.09 -16.68
C VAL A 125 36.45 29.90 -15.65
N PRO A 126 37.15 30.98 -16.05
CA PRO A 126 38.02 31.72 -15.16
C PRO A 126 37.23 32.63 -14.21
N ALA A 127 37.63 32.62 -12.93
CA ALA A 127 37.24 33.59 -11.92
C ALA A 127 35.72 33.79 -11.73
N LEU A 128 34.86 32.83 -12.05
CA LEU A 128 33.40 32.97 -11.95
C LEU A 128 32.92 33.18 -10.50
N GLN A 129 32.11 34.21 -10.24
CA GLN A 129 31.56 34.52 -8.90
C GLN A 129 30.06 34.82 -8.94
N PRO A 130 29.33 34.73 -7.79
CA PRO A 130 27.96 35.23 -7.70
C PRO A 130 27.90 36.73 -8.03
N GLY A 131 26.96 37.12 -8.90
CA GLY A 131 26.80 38.47 -9.45
C GLY A 131 27.32 38.61 -10.89
N ASP A 132 28.23 37.74 -11.32
CA ASP A 132 28.80 37.77 -12.67
C ASP A 132 27.82 37.27 -13.75
N THR A 133 28.11 37.59 -15.01
CA THR A 133 27.46 36.98 -16.18
C THR A 133 28.45 36.10 -16.94
N LEU A 134 28.12 34.84 -17.13
CA LEU A 134 28.86 33.96 -18.03
C LEU A 134 28.28 34.06 -19.44
N GLU A 135 29.13 34.35 -20.43
CA GLU A 135 28.80 34.30 -21.84
C GLU A 135 29.71 33.34 -22.58
N TYR A 136 29.14 32.53 -23.47
CA TYR A 136 29.92 31.72 -24.38
C TYR A 136 29.25 31.52 -25.73
N HIS A 137 30.10 31.32 -26.74
CA HIS A 137 29.71 31.01 -28.10
C HIS A 137 30.47 29.79 -28.60
N ALA A 138 29.76 28.86 -29.21
CA ALA A 138 30.33 27.65 -29.79
C ALA A 138 29.73 27.38 -31.17
N THR A 139 30.58 26.91 -32.08
CA THR A 139 30.22 26.61 -33.47
C THR A 139 30.58 25.17 -33.82
N TRP A 140 29.58 24.38 -34.19
CA TRP A 140 29.75 23.08 -34.82
C TRP A 140 29.73 23.26 -36.34
N THR A 141 30.72 22.71 -37.04
CA THR A 141 30.75 22.65 -38.51
C THR A 141 30.65 21.20 -38.95
N THR A 142 29.61 20.86 -39.69
CA THR A 142 29.44 19.52 -40.30
C THR A 142 30.14 19.52 -41.65
N HIS A 143 31.29 18.86 -41.72
CA HIS A 143 32.11 18.77 -42.95
C HIS A 143 31.82 17.50 -43.76
N THR A 144 31.29 16.45 -43.13
CA THR A 144 30.99 15.17 -43.80
C THR A 144 29.57 14.73 -43.47
N PRO A 145 28.58 14.96 -44.36
CA PRO A 145 27.20 14.57 -44.09
C PRO A 145 27.02 13.05 -44.11
N PHE A 146 26.16 12.52 -43.24
CA PHE A 146 25.84 11.08 -43.21
C PHE A 146 25.02 10.62 -44.42
N ALA A 147 24.20 11.51 -44.99
CA ALA A 147 23.39 11.26 -46.17
C ALA A 147 23.58 12.44 -47.14
N PRO A 148 24.56 12.40 -48.07
CA PRO A 148 24.77 13.49 -49.01
C PRO A 148 23.47 13.89 -49.73
N GLY A 149 23.15 15.19 -49.71
CA GLY A 149 21.90 15.73 -50.26
C GLY A 149 20.67 15.68 -49.32
N ASN A 150 20.79 15.05 -48.15
CA ASN A 150 19.76 14.98 -47.12
C ASN A 150 20.31 15.40 -45.75
N PHE A 151 19.44 15.90 -44.88
CA PHE A 151 19.80 16.25 -43.50
C PHE A 151 18.60 16.10 -42.56
N TRP A 152 18.90 15.91 -41.29
CA TRP A 152 17.95 15.89 -40.20
C TRP A 152 18.60 16.48 -38.95
N ASP A 153 17.79 17.02 -38.04
CA ASP A 153 18.24 17.50 -36.75
C ASP A 153 17.07 17.55 -35.76
N GLU A 154 17.41 17.40 -34.49
CA GLU A 154 16.47 17.35 -33.38
C GLU A 154 16.98 18.30 -32.29
N ALA A 155 16.09 19.16 -31.80
CA ALA A 155 16.42 20.17 -30.80
C ALA A 155 15.36 20.19 -29.71
N GLU A 156 15.81 20.34 -28.47
CA GLU A 156 14.93 20.48 -27.32
C GLU A 156 15.06 21.88 -26.74
N PHE A 157 13.93 22.44 -26.34
CA PHE A 157 13.98 23.58 -25.47
C PHE A 157 14.30 23.16 -24.03
N MET A 158 15.18 23.90 -23.37
CA MET A 158 15.71 23.60 -22.04
C MET A 158 14.59 23.45 -21.00
N ARG A 159 14.46 22.24 -20.46
CA ARG A 159 13.56 21.89 -19.36
C ARG A 159 14.38 21.84 -18.06
N GLY A 160 13.92 22.51 -17.01
CA GLY A 160 14.60 22.52 -15.70
C GLY A 160 15.51 23.72 -15.43
N SER A 161 15.48 24.78 -16.24
CA SER A 161 16.13 26.06 -15.95
C SER A 161 15.26 27.23 -16.39
N ILE A 162 15.40 28.36 -15.70
CA ILE A 162 14.75 29.61 -16.13
C ILE A 162 15.52 30.17 -17.33
N VAL A 163 14.83 30.38 -18.44
CA VAL A 163 15.38 30.97 -19.67
C VAL A 163 14.52 32.15 -20.09
N LEU A 164 15.10 33.36 -20.13
CA LEU A 164 14.37 34.57 -20.46
C LEU A 164 14.13 34.73 -21.97
N ASP A 165 15.13 34.34 -22.77
CA ASP A 165 15.06 34.38 -24.23
C ASP A 165 15.71 33.13 -24.82
N GLU A 166 14.87 32.16 -25.15
CA GLU A 166 15.26 30.90 -25.78
C GLU A 166 14.85 30.90 -27.25
N ARG A 167 15.80 30.68 -28.14
CA ARG A 167 15.57 30.65 -29.59
C ARG A 167 16.20 29.43 -30.23
N ILE A 168 15.43 28.74 -31.06
CA ILE A 168 15.91 27.71 -31.97
C ILE A 168 15.65 28.22 -33.39
N SER A 169 16.62 28.13 -34.30
CA SER A 169 16.39 28.48 -35.70
C SER A 169 17.07 27.53 -36.67
N TYR A 170 16.36 27.21 -37.74
CA TYR A 170 16.86 26.44 -38.88
C TYR A 170 16.84 27.28 -40.14
N ASP A 171 18.01 27.50 -40.74
CA ASP A 171 18.16 28.15 -42.03
C ASP A 171 18.52 27.12 -43.10
N VAL A 172 17.65 26.95 -44.09
CA VAL A 172 17.74 25.92 -45.14
C VAL A 172 17.63 26.53 -46.53
N PRO A 173 18.20 25.90 -47.58
CA PRO A 173 17.99 26.34 -48.95
C PRO A 173 16.49 26.27 -49.31
N ARG A 174 15.94 27.33 -49.92
CA ARG A 174 14.49 27.45 -50.19
C ARG A 174 13.94 26.31 -51.05
N GLN A 175 14.78 25.78 -51.95
CA GLN A 175 14.43 24.69 -52.86
C GLN A 175 14.42 23.30 -52.19
N THR A 176 14.98 23.17 -50.99
CA THR A 176 15.04 21.89 -50.29
C THR A 176 13.68 21.56 -49.68
N HIS A 177 13.20 20.33 -49.88
CA HIS A 177 12.06 19.84 -49.12
C HIS A 177 12.47 19.60 -47.67
N VAL A 178 11.67 20.11 -46.75
CA VAL A 178 11.91 19.95 -45.32
C VAL A 178 10.56 19.71 -44.64
N GLN A 179 10.48 18.63 -43.89
CA GLN A 179 9.41 18.37 -42.94
C GLN A 179 9.88 18.81 -41.55
N VAL A 180 9.04 19.59 -40.87
CA VAL A 180 9.33 20.15 -39.55
C VAL A 180 8.18 19.80 -38.63
N LYS A 181 8.50 19.29 -37.44
CA LYS A 181 7.52 19.00 -36.38
C LYS A 181 7.87 19.78 -35.12
N THR A 182 6.84 20.30 -34.45
CA THR A 182 6.99 21.03 -33.18
C THR A 182 6.09 20.39 -32.12
N GLU A 183 6.64 20.10 -30.96
CA GLU A 183 5.93 19.44 -29.86
C GLU A 183 6.18 20.19 -28.54
N GLY A 184 5.09 20.62 -27.87
CA GLY A 184 5.19 21.31 -26.57
C GLY A 184 5.85 22.69 -26.61
N GLY A 185 5.93 23.33 -27.78
CA GLY A 185 6.52 24.66 -28.00
C GLY A 185 5.65 25.58 -28.87
N PRO A 186 6.05 26.86 -29.07
CA PRO A 186 5.34 27.78 -29.96
C PRO A 186 5.48 27.35 -31.42
N GLU A 187 4.53 27.72 -32.28
CA GLU A 187 4.68 27.51 -33.73
C GLU A 187 5.86 28.32 -34.29
N PRO A 188 6.60 27.80 -35.29
CA PRO A 188 7.71 28.53 -35.89
C PRO A 188 7.23 29.75 -36.67
N ARG A 189 7.96 30.86 -36.52
CA ARG A 189 7.94 31.94 -37.51
C ARG A 189 8.78 31.54 -38.70
N ILE A 190 8.18 31.51 -39.88
CA ILE A 190 8.85 31.19 -41.14
C ILE A 190 9.14 32.49 -41.89
N THR A 191 10.39 32.68 -42.30
CA THR A 191 10.81 33.82 -43.14
C THR A 191 11.56 33.32 -44.36
N GLU A 192 11.30 33.91 -45.52
CA GLU A 192 12.07 33.63 -46.74
C GLU A 192 12.87 34.86 -47.15
N ASN A 193 14.16 34.67 -47.43
CA ASN A 193 15.05 35.74 -47.89
C ASN A 193 15.95 35.22 -49.01
N GLY A 194 15.75 35.73 -50.23
CA GLY A 194 16.46 35.25 -51.42
C GLY A 194 16.26 33.75 -51.65
N ASN A 195 17.36 32.99 -51.65
CA ASN A 195 17.35 31.54 -51.85
C ASN A 195 17.32 30.73 -50.54
N ARG A 196 16.93 31.35 -49.42
CA ARG A 196 16.94 30.76 -48.08
C ARG A 196 15.55 30.82 -47.44
N ARG A 197 15.22 29.79 -46.67
CA ARG A 197 14.04 29.75 -45.79
C ARG A 197 14.52 29.50 -44.37
N THR A 198 14.07 30.33 -43.43
CA THR A 198 14.43 30.23 -42.02
C THR A 198 13.20 29.95 -41.18
N TYR A 199 13.27 28.94 -40.33
CA TYR A 199 12.27 28.60 -39.31
C TYR A 199 12.80 29.07 -37.97
N ILE A 200 12.02 29.83 -37.21
CA ILE A 200 12.45 30.44 -35.94
C ILE A 200 11.40 30.16 -34.88
N TRP A 201 11.80 29.44 -33.83
CA TRP A 201 11.03 29.30 -32.62
C TRP A 201 11.63 30.16 -31.53
N GLN A 202 10.79 30.87 -30.78
CA GLN A 202 11.25 31.70 -29.67
C GLN A 202 10.28 31.62 -28.51
N ARG A 203 10.81 31.41 -27.29
CA ARG A 203 10.01 31.37 -26.07
C ARG A 203 10.79 31.92 -24.87
N ALA A 204 10.04 32.26 -23.82
CA ALA A 204 10.58 32.46 -22.49
C ALA A 204 10.09 31.33 -21.58
N ASN A 205 11.00 30.65 -20.87
CA ASN A 205 10.67 29.66 -19.85
C ASN A 205 10.87 30.26 -18.45
N LEU A 206 9.79 30.74 -17.84
CA LEU A 206 9.80 31.40 -16.52
C LEU A 206 9.49 30.44 -15.36
N THR A 207 9.37 29.15 -15.62
CA THR A 207 9.07 28.11 -14.63
C THR A 207 10.09 26.99 -14.66
N ILE A 208 10.49 26.50 -13.49
CA ILE A 208 11.26 25.25 -13.38
C ILE A 208 10.24 24.15 -13.17
N ASP A 209 10.10 23.26 -14.15
CA ASP A 209 9.32 22.05 -13.96
C ASP A 209 10.03 21.14 -12.95
N THR A 210 9.54 21.12 -11.71
CA THR A 210 10.03 20.26 -10.62
C THR A 210 9.24 18.96 -10.52
N THR A 211 8.30 18.68 -11.44
CA THR A 211 7.44 17.48 -11.36
C THR A 211 8.20 16.17 -11.51
N GLY A 212 9.52 16.23 -11.77
CA GLY A 212 10.39 15.09 -11.55
C GLY A 212 9.88 13.85 -12.25
N ARG A 213 9.50 13.96 -13.53
CA ARG A 213 9.49 12.78 -14.40
C ARG A 213 10.93 12.32 -14.49
N GLN A 214 11.35 11.48 -13.53
CA GLN A 214 12.42 10.54 -13.78
C GLN A 214 12.01 9.80 -15.04
N ALA A 215 12.84 9.89 -16.06
CA ALA A 215 12.74 8.97 -17.18
C ALA A 215 12.84 7.57 -16.58
N THR A 216 11.72 6.86 -16.53
CA THR A 216 11.73 5.42 -16.34
C THR A 216 11.94 4.80 -17.72
N PHE A 217 12.42 3.57 -17.78
CA PHE A 217 12.65 2.83 -19.02
C PHE A 217 11.43 2.70 -19.96
N LEU A 218 10.23 3.17 -19.54
CA LEU A 218 8.98 3.18 -20.31
C LEU A 218 8.21 4.53 -20.25
N SER A 219 8.78 5.59 -19.66
CA SER A 219 8.10 6.89 -19.65
C SER A 219 8.28 7.60 -20.99
N ARG A 220 7.18 8.01 -21.64
CA ARG A 220 7.19 8.85 -22.86
C ARG A 220 8.40 9.79 -22.90
N GLY A 221 9.25 9.54 -23.89
CA GLY A 221 9.95 10.49 -24.72
C GLY A 221 10.65 11.65 -24.03
N GLN A 222 11.97 11.74 -24.24
CA GLN A 222 12.52 13.01 -24.70
C GLN A 222 11.79 13.40 -25.99
N HIS A 223 10.61 13.99 -25.89
CA HIS A 223 10.00 14.66 -27.03
C HIS A 223 10.87 15.87 -27.34
N HIS A 224 11.67 15.77 -28.39
CA HIS A 224 12.39 16.90 -28.96
C HIS A 224 11.36 17.97 -29.29
N SER A 225 11.56 19.17 -28.78
CA SER A 225 10.60 20.26 -28.98
C SER A 225 10.48 20.64 -30.45
N VAL A 226 11.55 20.46 -31.21
CA VAL A 226 11.62 20.70 -32.65
C VAL A 226 12.37 19.56 -33.30
N SER A 227 11.80 18.99 -34.36
CA SER A 227 12.45 17.97 -35.18
C SER A 227 12.33 18.34 -36.66
N LEU A 228 13.37 18.04 -37.44
CA LEU A 228 13.47 18.40 -38.85
C LEU A 228 14.09 17.26 -39.66
N THR A 229 13.55 16.99 -40.86
CA THR A 229 14.09 16.00 -41.81
C THR A 229 13.84 16.43 -43.27
N THR A 230 14.76 16.08 -44.17
CA THR A 230 14.55 16.23 -45.63
C THR A 230 14.00 14.98 -46.31
N PHE A 231 13.99 13.82 -45.61
CA PHE A 231 13.40 12.60 -46.12
C PHE A 231 11.88 12.76 -46.21
N ARG A 232 11.28 12.34 -47.33
CA ARG A 232 9.85 12.48 -47.61
C ARG A 232 9.04 11.28 -47.12
N SER A 233 9.70 10.14 -46.95
CA SER A 233 9.04 8.89 -46.59
C SER A 233 10.00 7.90 -45.93
N TRP A 234 9.44 6.95 -45.20
CA TRP A 234 10.19 5.82 -44.67
C TRP A 234 10.82 4.94 -45.76
N ALA A 235 10.27 4.95 -46.98
CA ALA A 235 10.86 4.27 -48.12
C ALA A 235 12.21 4.90 -48.50
N GLU A 236 12.33 6.23 -48.49
CA GLU A 236 13.59 6.94 -48.78
C GLU A 236 14.64 6.69 -47.68
N VAL A 237 14.23 6.69 -46.40
CA VAL A 237 15.11 6.32 -45.27
C VAL A 237 15.65 4.89 -45.45
N GLY A 238 14.76 3.95 -45.78
CA GLY A 238 15.14 2.56 -46.00
C GLY A 238 16.05 2.38 -47.21
N GLN A 239 15.81 3.10 -48.32
CA GLN A 239 16.67 3.07 -49.51
C GLN A 239 18.07 3.64 -49.22
N TRP A 240 18.16 4.72 -48.45
CA TRP A 240 19.44 5.25 -48.00
C TRP A 240 20.22 4.22 -47.18
N TYR A 241 19.59 3.60 -46.18
CA TYR A 241 20.23 2.57 -45.36
C TYR A 241 20.64 1.34 -46.19
N GLN A 242 19.77 0.88 -47.09
CA GLN A 242 20.05 -0.23 -48.01
C GLN A 242 21.31 0.05 -48.84
N GLY A 243 21.52 1.30 -49.26
CA GLY A 243 22.74 1.72 -49.95
C GLY A 243 24.01 1.60 -49.10
N LEU A 244 23.91 1.74 -47.77
CA LEU A 244 25.04 1.55 -46.86
C LEU A 244 25.38 0.07 -46.65
N GLU A 245 24.38 -0.81 -46.68
CA GLU A 245 24.50 -2.22 -46.33
C GLU A 245 24.75 -3.14 -47.54
N ARG A 246 24.18 -2.84 -48.72
CA ARG A 246 24.05 -3.77 -49.86
C ARG A 246 25.29 -4.60 -50.18
N ASP A 247 26.47 -3.97 -50.22
CA ASP A 247 27.72 -4.64 -50.60
C ASP A 247 28.41 -5.36 -49.42
N ARG A 248 27.89 -5.18 -48.20
CA ARG A 248 28.45 -5.72 -46.94
C ARG A 248 27.90 -7.10 -46.60
N GLU A 249 26.75 -7.47 -47.14
CA GLU A 249 26.09 -8.77 -46.94
C GLU A 249 26.48 -9.81 -48.02
N THR A 250 27.63 -9.63 -48.66
CA THR A 250 28.11 -10.52 -49.74
C THR A 250 28.43 -11.91 -49.18
N VAL A 251 27.88 -12.96 -49.81
CA VAL A 251 28.19 -14.35 -49.47
C VAL A 251 29.53 -14.75 -50.10
N THR A 252 30.59 -14.69 -49.31
CA THR A 252 31.92 -15.17 -49.73
C THR A 252 32.06 -16.70 -49.54
N PRO A 253 33.08 -17.35 -50.12
CA PRO A 253 33.33 -18.77 -49.89
C PRO A 253 33.46 -19.16 -48.40
N GLU A 254 34.04 -18.27 -47.58
CA GLU A 254 34.21 -18.47 -46.13
C GLU A 254 32.85 -18.45 -45.41
N ILE A 255 31.97 -17.50 -45.77
CA ILE A 255 30.59 -17.43 -45.26
C ILE A 255 29.83 -18.70 -45.65
N GLN A 256 29.92 -19.12 -46.92
CA GLN A 256 29.25 -20.32 -47.43
C GLN A 256 29.70 -21.58 -46.68
N GLN A 257 31.01 -21.74 -46.48
CA GLN A 257 31.58 -22.87 -45.75
C GLN A 257 31.13 -22.86 -44.28
N ARG A 258 31.14 -21.69 -43.63
CA ARG A 258 30.75 -21.56 -42.23
C ARG A 258 29.27 -21.87 -42.03
N ALA A 259 28.40 -21.36 -42.89
CA ALA A 259 26.97 -21.64 -42.84
C ALA A 259 26.70 -23.15 -43.00
N ALA A 260 27.32 -23.80 -43.99
CA ALA A 260 27.20 -25.24 -44.22
C ALA A 260 27.69 -26.09 -43.02
N GLN A 261 28.73 -25.64 -42.31
CA GLN A 261 29.22 -26.29 -41.11
C GLN A 261 28.21 -26.18 -39.96
N LEU A 262 27.64 -25.00 -39.72
CA LEU A 262 26.73 -24.74 -38.60
C LEU A 262 25.38 -25.46 -38.73
N VAL A 263 24.88 -25.63 -39.96
CA VAL A 263 23.61 -26.31 -40.23
C VAL A 263 23.74 -27.82 -40.45
N ARG A 264 24.98 -28.36 -40.45
CA ARG A 264 25.22 -29.79 -40.65
C ARG A 264 24.49 -30.63 -39.59
N GLY A 265 23.69 -31.58 -40.05
CA GLY A 265 22.94 -32.49 -39.16
C GLY A 265 21.67 -31.88 -38.55
N ARG A 266 21.29 -30.65 -38.92
CA ARG A 266 19.99 -30.06 -38.54
C ARG A 266 18.89 -30.58 -39.46
N THR A 267 17.77 -31.01 -38.88
CA THR A 267 16.68 -31.67 -39.60
C THR A 267 15.56 -30.74 -40.02
N THR A 268 15.45 -29.55 -39.41
CA THR A 268 14.43 -28.55 -39.75
C THR A 268 15.06 -27.21 -40.11
N LEU A 269 14.38 -26.43 -40.95
CA LEU A 269 14.80 -25.07 -41.28
C LEU A 269 14.91 -24.19 -40.01
N ARG A 270 14.00 -24.39 -39.05
CA ARG A 270 14.03 -23.68 -37.76
C ARG A 270 15.30 -23.98 -36.98
N ASP A 271 15.72 -25.24 -36.92
CA ASP A 271 16.96 -25.64 -36.25
C ASP A 271 18.20 -25.08 -36.93
N SER A 272 18.19 -25.01 -38.27
CA SER A 272 19.26 -24.39 -39.05
C SER A 272 19.38 -22.90 -38.76
N ILE A 273 18.26 -22.15 -38.81
CA ILE A 273 18.24 -20.71 -38.51
C ILE A 273 18.66 -20.47 -37.04
N ALA A 274 18.15 -21.27 -36.10
CA ALA A 274 18.54 -21.18 -34.69
C ALA A 274 20.04 -21.43 -34.49
N ALA A 275 20.64 -22.39 -35.21
CA ALA A 275 22.08 -22.64 -35.11
C ALA A 275 22.93 -21.47 -35.64
N LEU A 276 22.50 -20.82 -36.73
CA LEU A 276 23.16 -19.61 -37.24
C LEU A 276 23.02 -18.44 -36.26
N TYR A 277 21.81 -18.25 -35.70
CA TYR A 277 21.55 -17.25 -34.66
C TYR A 277 22.42 -17.49 -33.42
N ASP A 278 22.45 -18.72 -32.88
CA ASP A 278 23.21 -19.10 -31.70
C ASP A 278 24.70 -18.79 -31.93
N PHE A 279 25.24 -19.09 -33.13
CA PHE A 279 26.62 -18.75 -33.47
C PHE A 279 26.88 -17.24 -33.43
N VAL A 280 26.07 -16.44 -34.13
CA VAL A 280 26.28 -14.99 -34.20
C VAL A 280 26.10 -14.34 -32.83
N SER A 281 25.05 -14.72 -32.10
CA SER A 281 24.77 -14.20 -30.76
C SER A 281 25.91 -14.50 -29.78
N GLN A 282 26.33 -15.77 -29.68
CA GLN A 282 27.23 -16.24 -28.62
C GLN A 282 28.72 -16.11 -28.96
N ARG A 283 29.09 -16.16 -30.24
CA ARG A 283 30.49 -16.17 -30.67
C ARG A 283 30.98 -14.84 -31.23
N VAL A 284 30.08 -13.91 -31.56
CA VAL A 284 30.46 -12.54 -31.96
C VAL A 284 30.28 -11.62 -30.75
N ARG A 285 31.40 -11.14 -30.21
CA ARG A 285 31.39 -10.24 -29.05
C ARG A 285 30.87 -8.87 -29.44
N TYR A 286 29.99 -8.30 -28.61
CA TYR A 286 29.51 -6.94 -28.84
C TYR A 286 30.63 -5.92 -28.62
N VAL A 287 31.00 -5.19 -29.67
CA VAL A 287 31.97 -4.09 -29.66
C VAL A 287 31.47 -3.06 -30.66
N SER A 288 31.15 -1.85 -30.22
CA SER A 288 30.69 -0.81 -31.15
C SER A 288 31.83 0.10 -31.54
N LEU A 289 32.01 0.26 -32.85
CA LEU A 289 32.98 1.15 -33.46
C LEU A 289 32.21 2.21 -34.27
N GLN A 290 31.98 3.39 -33.68
CA GLN A 290 31.15 4.44 -34.25
C GLN A 290 32.01 5.62 -34.70
N PHE A 291 32.57 5.53 -35.91
CA PHE A 291 33.38 6.60 -36.52
C PHE A 291 32.71 7.08 -37.82
N GLY A 292 32.32 8.35 -37.88
CA GLY A 292 31.70 8.95 -39.05
C GLY A 292 30.54 8.10 -39.61
N LEU A 293 30.60 7.78 -40.91
CA LEU A 293 29.57 6.96 -41.57
C LEU A 293 29.44 5.54 -40.98
N GLY A 294 30.50 5.01 -40.35
CA GLY A 294 30.51 3.73 -39.64
C GLY A 294 29.56 3.68 -38.43
N ARG A 295 28.97 4.81 -38.05
CA ARG A 295 27.82 4.83 -37.12
C ARG A 295 26.62 4.06 -37.69
N TYR A 296 26.32 4.23 -38.98
CA TYR A 296 25.18 3.59 -39.65
C TYR A 296 25.59 2.41 -40.53
N GLN A 297 26.74 2.53 -41.19
CA GLN A 297 27.22 1.52 -42.13
C GLN A 297 27.90 0.34 -41.39
N PRO A 298 27.46 -0.91 -41.63
CA PRO A 298 28.11 -2.09 -41.08
C PRO A 298 29.43 -2.43 -41.78
N HIS A 299 30.28 -3.18 -41.08
CA HIS A 299 31.43 -3.85 -41.66
C HIS A 299 30.99 -5.00 -42.58
N PRO A 300 31.81 -5.39 -43.59
CA PRO A 300 31.54 -6.58 -44.39
C PRO A 300 31.38 -7.85 -43.55
N ALA A 301 30.41 -8.71 -43.90
CA ALA A 301 30.11 -9.94 -43.17
C ALA A 301 31.35 -10.86 -42.98
N ALA A 302 32.22 -10.94 -44.00
CA ALA A 302 33.45 -11.73 -43.93
C ALA A 302 34.43 -11.20 -42.87
N ASP A 303 34.52 -9.88 -42.71
CA ASP A 303 35.37 -9.24 -41.70
C ASP A 303 34.80 -9.51 -40.30
N VAL A 304 33.48 -9.39 -40.12
CA VAL A 304 32.81 -9.71 -38.85
C VAL A 304 33.00 -11.19 -38.49
N LEU A 305 32.90 -12.10 -39.47
CA LEU A 305 33.14 -13.53 -39.26
C LEU A 305 34.59 -13.79 -38.81
N SER A 306 35.56 -13.15 -39.47
CA SER A 306 36.99 -13.30 -39.17
C SER A 306 37.33 -12.73 -37.79
N ASN A 307 36.85 -11.53 -37.49
CA ASN A 307 37.20 -10.77 -36.29
C ASN A 307 36.44 -11.22 -35.03
N GLN A 308 35.24 -11.81 -35.20
CA GLN A 308 34.37 -12.26 -34.10
C GLN A 308 33.99 -11.16 -33.11
N TYR A 309 33.90 -9.92 -33.56
CA TYR A 309 33.30 -8.82 -32.84
C TYR A 309 32.56 -7.85 -33.77
N GLY A 310 31.62 -7.10 -33.22
CA GLY A 310 30.85 -6.07 -33.92
C GLY A 310 29.65 -5.63 -33.10
N ASP A 311 28.96 -4.57 -33.52
CA ASP A 311 27.72 -4.11 -32.88
C ASP A 311 26.45 -4.64 -33.59
N CYS A 312 25.28 -4.08 -33.29
CA CYS A 312 23.99 -4.60 -33.74
C CYS A 312 23.89 -4.71 -35.28
N LYS A 313 24.40 -3.72 -36.01
CA LYS A 313 24.45 -3.74 -37.49
C LYS A 313 25.43 -4.77 -38.04
N ASP A 314 26.60 -4.93 -37.42
CA ASP A 314 27.61 -5.92 -37.84
C ASP A 314 27.09 -7.36 -37.61
N LYS A 315 26.48 -7.59 -36.45
CA LYS A 315 25.84 -8.87 -36.12
C LYS A 315 24.70 -9.20 -37.07
N HIS A 316 23.88 -8.22 -37.43
CA HIS A 316 22.85 -8.41 -38.44
C HIS A 316 23.45 -8.81 -39.79
N VAL A 317 24.42 -8.05 -40.31
CA VAL A 317 25.01 -8.32 -41.63
C VAL A 317 25.63 -9.71 -41.71
N LEU A 318 26.32 -10.16 -40.65
CA LEU A 318 26.84 -11.52 -40.61
C LEU A 318 25.71 -12.56 -40.57
N LEU A 319 24.69 -12.37 -39.74
CA LEU A 319 23.56 -13.29 -39.67
C LEU A 319 22.82 -13.37 -41.01
N ALA A 320 22.60 -12.22 -41.66
CA ALA A 320 21.92 -12.10 -42.94
C ALA A 320 22.71 -12.78 -44.06
N ALA A 321 24.04 -12.59 -44.12
CA ALA A 321 24.90 -13.31 -45.06
C ALA A 321 24.91 -14.84 -44.84
N LEU A 322 24.93 -15.29 -43.58
CA LEU A 322 24.84 -16.72 -43.24
C LEU A 322 23.48 -17.33 -43.62
N LEU A 323 22.39 -16.58 -43.43
CA LEU A 323 21.04 -16.98 -43.84
C LEU A 323 20.94 -17.07 -45.37
N ARG A 324 21.47 -16.07 -46.09
CA ARG A 324 21.51 -16.07 -47.55
C ARG A 324 22.31 -17.26 -48.10
N ALA A 325 23.41 -17.63 -47.45
CA ALA A 325 24.24 -18.79 -47.84
C ALA A 325 23.47 -20.13 -47.81
N ILE A 326 22.37 -20.21 -47.05
CA ILE A 326 21.48 -21.38 -47.00
C ILE A 326 20.15 -21.14 -47.73
N GLY A 327 20.04 -20.07 -48.52
CA GLY A 327 18.85 -19.73 -49.31
C GLY A 327 17.70 -19.13 -48.50
N VAL A 328 17.97 -18.61 -47.29
CA VAL A 328 16.95 -17.97 -46.45
C VAL A 328 17.04 -16.45 -46.60
N PRO A 329 16.01 -15.76 -47.12
CA PRO A 329 16.01 -14.31 -47.18
C PRO A 329 15.88 -13.69 -45.79
N SER A 330 16.46 -12.51 -45.61
CA SER A 330 16.33 -11.68 -44.42
C SER A 330 16.33 -10.19 -44.79
N ALA A 331 15.93 -9.35 -43.83
CA ALA A 331 15.92 -7.90 -43.95
C ALA A 331 16.44 -7.26 -42.65
N PRO A 332 17.22 -6.16 -42.71
CA PRO A 332 17.47 -5.34 -41.54
C PRO A 332 16.18 -4.68 -41.06
N VAL A 333 16.15 -4.41 -39.77
CA VAL A 333 15.07 -3.72 -39.09
C VAL A 333 15.67 -2.63 -38.23
N LEU A 334 15.45 -1.38 -38.62
CA LEU A 334 15.82 -0.22 -37.80
C LEU A 334 14.74 0.01 -36.75
N ILE A 335 15.14 0.08 -35.48
CA ILE A 335 14.23 0.19 -34.34
C ILE A 335 14.85 1.07 -33.25
N SER A 336 14.00 1.73 -32.45
CA SER A 336 14.44 2.35 -31.21
C SER A 336 14.29 1.37 -30.04
N ALA A 337 15.41 1.04 -29.39
CA ALA A 337 15.46 0.35 -28.11
C ALA A 337 14.92 1.24 -26.97
N GLY A 338 15.05 2.57 -27.10
CA GLY A 338 14.54 3.58 -26.16
C GLY A 338 13.04 3.86 -26.31
N GLU A 339 12.67 4.90 -27.05
CA GLU A 339 11.30 5.41 -27.12
C GLU A 339 10.59 4.99 -28.42
N PRO A 340 9.25 4.98 -28.50
CA PRO A 340 8.57 4.74 -29.76
C PRO A 340 8.92 5.82 -30.80
N ILE A 341 9.10 5.42 -32.05
CA ILE A 341 9.27 6.36 -33.16
C ILE A 341 7.97 7.14 -33.42
N ASP A 342 8.11 8.34 -33.97
CA ASP A 342 7.04 9.12 -34.57
C ASP A 342 6.83 8.68 -36.03
N PRO A 343 5.75 7.93 -36.35
CA PRO A 343 5.54 7.37 -37.68
C PRO A 343 5.29 8.43 -38.76
N ASP A 344 4.95 9.67 -38.37
CA ASP A 344 4.67 10.75 -39.30
C ASP A 344 5.92 11.53 -39.72
N LEU A 345 7.07 11.29 -39.07
CA LEU A 345 8.32 12.00 -39.31
C LEU A 345 9.42 11.04 -39.77
N PRO A 346 9.60 10.77 -41.07
CA PRO A 346 10.66 9.87 -41.54
C PRO A 346 12.06 10.46 -41.29
N SER A 347 12.76 9.97 -40.27
CA SER A 347 14.09 10.42 -39.89
C SER A 347 14.97 9.24 -39.45
N PRO A 348 16.20 9.11 -39.98
CA PRO A 348 17.18 8.15 -39.46
C PRO A 348 17.52 8.36 -37.98
N GLY A 349 17.41 9.59 -37.46
CA GLY A 349 17.77 9.94 -36.09
C GLY A 349 16.94 9.24 -35.02
N GLN A 350 15.77 8.70 -35.38
CA GLN A 350 14.87 8.03 -34.45
C GLN A 350 15.24 6.57 -34.14
N PHE A 351 16.27 6.01 -34.79
CA PHE A 351 16.70 4.63 -34.59
C PHE A 351 18.07 4.57 -33.91
N ASP A 352 18.16 3.77 -32.85
CA ASP A 352 19.39 3.53 -32.07
C ASP A 352 19.80 2.05 -32.04
N HIS A 353 18.99 1.16 -32.63
CA HIS A 353 19.20 -0.29 -32.62
C HIS A 353 18.80 -0.94 -33.95
N LEU A 354 19.36 -2.12 -34.21
CA LEU A 354 19.12 -2.88 -35.43
C LEU A 354 18.93 -4.37 -35.13
N ILE A 355 17.85 -4.94 -35.66
CA ILE A 355 17.54 -6.37 -35.55
C ILE A 355 17.29 -7.00 -36.93
N THR A 356 17.09 -8.31 -36.98
CA THR A 356 16.90 -9.07 -38.23
C THR A 356 15.46 -9.55 -38.37
N PHE A 357 14.85 -9.31 -39.52
CA PHE A 357 13.57 -9.91 -39.91
C PHE A 357 13.79 -11.02 -40.93
N VAL A 358 13.19 -12.18 -40.70
CA VAL A 358 13.25 -13.35 -41.59
C VAL A 358 11.82 -13.68 -42.01
N PRO A 359 11.40 -13.42 -43.26
CA PRO A 359 10.02 -13.65 -43.69
C PRO A 359 9.60 -15.12 -43.75
N ALA A 360 10.53 -16.07 -43.57
CA ALA A 360 10.23 -17.50 -43.45
C ALA A 360 9.63 -17.87 -42.07
N LEU A 361 9.11 -19.09 -41.93
CA LEU A 361 8.59 -19.65 -40.66
C LEU A 361 7.58 -18.74 -39.95
N ASP A 362 6.57 -18.27 -40.68
CA ASP A 362 5.54 -17.32 -40.20
C ASP A 362 6.10 -15.98 -39.69
N SER A 363 7.14 -15.46 -40.38
CA SER A 363 7.75 -14.15 -40.11
C SER A 363 8.46 -14.06 -38.75
N VAL A 364 9.72 -14.50 -38.74
CA VAL A 364 10.57 -14.55 -37.54
C VAL A 364 11.33 -13.24 -37.33
N TRP A 365 11.38 -12.78 -36.08
CA TRP A 365 12.12 -11.60 -35.64
C TRP A 365 13.28 -12.04 -34.73
N LEU A 366 14.49 -11.58 -35.01
CA LEU A 366 15.71 -12.03 -34.33
C LEU A 366 16.57 -10.84 -33.89
N ASP A 367 16.91 -10.79 -32.61
CA ASP A 367 17.94 -9.91 -32.08
C ASP A 367 19.15 -10.74 -31.63
N ALA A 368 20.23 -10.71 -32.40
CA ALA A 368 21.48 -11.44 -32.09
C ALA A 368 22.42 -10.64 -31.16
N THR A 369 22.00 -9.46 -30.71
CA THR A 369 22.81 -8.57 -29.89
C THR A 369 23.10 -9.17 -28.51
N PRO A 370 22.10 -9.68 -27.76
CA PRO A 370 22.33 -10.27 -26.46
C PRO A 370 22.97 -11.66 -26.63
N GLY A 371 24.16 -11.86 -26.09
CA GLY A 371 24.94 -13.09 -26.28
C GLY A 371 24.45 -14.33 -25.52
N VAL A 372 23.38 -14.18 -24.75
CA VAL A 372 22.77 -15.22 -23.89
C VAL A 372 21.26 -15.33 -24.09
N ALA A 373 20.73 -14.67 -25.13
CA ALA A 373 19.31 -14.71 -25.43
C ALA A 373 18.91 -16.05 -26.08
N PRO A 374 17.77 -16.64 -25.70
CA PRO A 374 17.17 -17.73 -26.45
C PRO A 374 16.78 -17.30 -27.87
N PHE A 375 16.77 -18.25 -28.80
CA PHE A 375 16.29 -18.02 -30.17
C PHE A 375 14.90 -17.37 -30.19
N GLN A 376 14.73 -16.30 -30.98
CA GLN A 376 13.53 -15.45 -31.10
C GLN A 376 13.17 -14.61 -29.85
N PHE A 377 14.02 -14.60 -28.83
CA PHE A 377 13.82 -13.67 -27.72
C PHE A 377 14.02 -12.23 -28.21
N LEU A 378 13.06 -11.38 -27.85
CA LEU A 378 13.14 -9.92 -27.99
C LEU A 378 12.92 -9.32 -26.62
N PHE A 379 13.68 -8.33 -26.21
CA PHE A 379 13.45 -7.66 -24.92
C PHE A 379 12.11 -6.94 -24.89
N VAL A 380 11.49 -6.87 -23.70
CA VAL A 380 10.24 -6.12 -23.48
C VAL A 380 10.31 -4.67 -23.99
N THR A 381 11.50 -4.05 -24.01
CA THR A 381 11.73 -2.68 -24.49
C THR A 381 11.49 -2.49 -25.99
N ILE A 382 11.58 -3.54 -26.81
CA ILE A 382 11.38 -3.47 -28.27
C ILE A 382 10.09 -4.16 -28.75
N ARG A 383 9.46 -4.98 -27.90
CA ARG A 383 8.20 -5.66 -28.23
C ARG A 383 7.08 -4.65 -28.47
N GLY A 384 6.27 -4.88 -29.50
CA GLY A 384 5.12 -4.03 -29.83
C GLY A 384 5.46 -2.67 -30.45
N LYS A 385 6.72 -2.29 -30.58
CA LYS A 385 7.12 -1.02 -31.22
C LYS A 385 6.98 -1.07 -32.74
N GLN A 386 6.81 0.10 -33.35
CA GLN A 386 6.98 0.26 -34.79
C GLN A 386 8.48 0.31 -35.14
N ALA A 387 8.84 -0.36 -36.22
CA ALA A 387 10.20 -0.44 -36.72
C ALA A 387 10.18 -0.39 -38.26
N LEU A 388 11.27 0.11 -38.85
CA LEU A 388 11.42 0.15 -40.31
C LEU A 388 12.06 -1.15 -40.79
N VAL A 389 11.28 -1.98 -41.47
CA VAL A 389 11.75 -3.19 -42.15
C VAL A 389 12.18 -2.81 -43.56
N ILE A 390 13.38 -3.23 -43.97
CA ILE A 390 13.97 -2.85 -45.27
C ILE A 390 14.28 -4.14 -46.06
N PRO A 391 13.29 -4.74 -46.74
CA PRO A 391 13.52 -5.93 -47.56
C PRO A 391 14.41 -5.62 -48.76
N GLN A 392 15.16 -6.62 -49.25
CA GLN A 392 15.97 -6.42 -50.45
C GLN A 392 15.14 -6.29 -51.73
N ASP A 393 14.08 -7.09 -51.83
CA ASP A 393 13.26 -7.23 -53.05
C ASP A 393 11.89 -6.53 -52.95
N ALA A 394 11.67 -5.70 -51.93
CA ALA A 394 10.41 -4.98 -51.72
C ALA A 394 10.65 -3.60 -51.10
N ALA A 395 9.66 -2.71 -51.22
CA ALA A 395 9.75 -1.37 -50.66
C ALA A 395 9.88 -1.41 -49.11
N PRO A 396 10.77 -0.58 -48.52
CA PRO A 396 10.86 -0.45 -47.07
C PRO A 396 9.53 0.02 -46.47
N ARG A 397 9.18 -0.51 -45.29
CA ARG A 397 7.88 -0.24 -44.64
C ARG A 397 7.98 -0.29 -43.13
N LEU A 398 7.14 0.50 -42.47
CA LEU A 398 6.91 0.34 -41.03
C LEU A 398 6.16 -0.97 -40.75
N ALA A 399 6.61 -1.69 -39.73
CA ALA A 399 5.95 -2.88 -39.22
C ALA A 399 6.00 -2.89 -37.69
N ARG A 400 5.07 -3.60 -37.06
CA ARG A 400 5.03 -3.73 -35.61
C ARG A 400 5.73 -5.01 -35.18
N VAL A 401 6.67 -4.90 -34.24
CA VAL A 401 7.35 -6.03 -33.62
C VAL A 401 6.35 -6.85 -32.78
N PRO A 402 6.42 -8.19 -32.76
CA PRO A 402 5.55 -9.02 -31.94
C PRO A 402 5.58 -8.64 -30.46
N VAL A 403 4.40 -8.67 -29.82
CA VAL A 403 4.25 -8.38 -28.38
C VAL A 403 4.45 -9.65 -27.54
N ALA A 404 3.97 -10.79 -28.03
CA ALA A 404 4.04 -12.05 -27.32
C ALA A 404 5.43 -12.70 -27.49
N PRO A 405 6.03 -13.23 -26.41
CA PRO A 405 7.23 -14.04 -26.53
C PRO A 405 6.92 -15.35 -27.29
N PRO A 406 7.92 -15.96 -27.94
CA PRO A 406 7.74 -17.18 -28.75
C PRO A 406 7.53 -18.45 -27.90
N TYR A 407 7.53 -18.32 -26.58
CA TYR A 407 7.34 -19.38 -25.60
C TYR A 407 6.71 -18.81 -24.33
N ARG A 408 6.08 -19.67 -23.53
CA ARG A 408 5.55 -19.32 -22.21
C ARG A 408 6.69 -18.84 -21.30
N THR A 409 6.51 -17.69 -20.65
CA THR A 409 7.54 -17.13 -19.75
C THR A 409 7.12 -17.25 -18.29
N TYR A 410 8.07 -17.60 -17.42
CA TYR A 410 7.79 -17.81 -16.00
C TYR A 410 9.03 -17.55 -15.14
N ASN A 411 8.78 -17.29 -13.86
CA ASN A 411 9.79 -17.28 -12.81
C ASN A 411 9.35 -18.23 -11.69
N ARG A 412 10.27 -19.08 -11.26
CA ARG A 412 10.06 -20.04 -10.18
C ARG A 412 11.14 -19.86 -9.12
N LEU A 413 10.74 -19.89 -7.86
CA LEU A 413 11.66 -19.91 -6.74
C LEU A 413 11.23 -20.98 -5.74
N ASP A 414 12.17 -21.83 -5.37
CA ASP A 414 12.00 -22.84 -4.33
C ASP A 414 13.04 -22.57 -3.23
N ALA A 415 12.56 -22.14 -2.05
CA ALA A 415 13.35 -21.90 -0.86
C ALA A 415 13.16 -23.05 0.15
N THR A 416 14.24 -23.69 0.56
CA THR A 416 14.22 -24.77 1.56
C THR A 416 15.11 -24.40 2.72
N GLY A 417 14.56 -24.23 3.92
CA GLY A 417 15.30 -23.75 5.07
C GLY A 417 15.01 -24.47 6.38
N THR A 418 15.88 -24.23 7.36
CA THR A 418 15.77 -24.75 8.72
C THR A 418 15.92 -23.60 9.72
N LEU A 419 14.92 -23.41 10.58
CA LEU A 419 14.97 -22.45 11.67
C LEU A 419 15.50 -23.14 12.93
N SER A 420 16.51 -22.56 13.57
CA SER A 420 17.03 -23.03 14.86
C SER A 420 16.28 -22.43 16.04
N ASP A 421 16.38 -23.05 17.23
CA ASP A 421 15.83 -22.50 18.48
C ASP A 421 16.41 -21.12 18.86
N ALA A 422 17.60 -20.78 18.34
CA ALA A 422 18.26 -19.50 18.54
C ALA A 422 17.76 -18.40 17.57
N GLY A 423 16.85 -18.73 16.65
CA GLY A 423 16.30 -17.77 15.69
C GLY A 423 17.11 -17.58 14.40
N ARG A 424 18.17 -18.37 14.20
CA ARG A 424 18.93 -18.41 12.93
C ARG A 424 18.23 -19.27 11.90
N LEU A 425 18.06 -18.74 10.69
CA LEU A 425 17.48 -19.41 9.53
C LEU A 425 18.56 -19.65 8.46
N THR A 426 18.78 -20.90 8.10
CA THR A 426 19.61 -21.28 6.94
C THR A 426 18.69 -21.72 5.80
N THR A 427 18.87 -21.16 4.60
CA THR A 427 17.96 -21.40 3.46
C THR A 427 18.72 -21.64 2.17
N ALA A 428 18.45 -22.77 1.51
CA ALA A 428 18.83 -23.02 0.12
C ALA A 428 17.77 -22.44 -0.80
N VAL A 429 18.12 -21.49 -1.65
CA VAL A 429 17.22 -20.85 -2.62
C VAL A 429 17.61 -21.28 -4.02
N ARG A 430 16.71 -21.95 -4.74
CA ARG A 430 16.83 -22.21 -6.18
C ARG A 430 15.90 -21.27 -6.93
N TYR A 431 16.46 -20.47 -7.84
CA TYR A 431 15.72 -19.61 -8.74
C TYR A 431 15.84 -20.13 -10.17
N GLU A 432 14.73 -20.23 -10.87
CA GLU A 432 14.65 -20.64 -12.28
C GLU A 432 13.80 -19.65 -13.07
N SER A 433 14.26 -19.25 -14.25
CA SER A 433 13.55 -18.29 -15.09
C SER A 433 13.58 -18.65 -16.56
N ARG A 434 12.50 -18.29 -17.25
CA ARG A 434 12.38 -18.29 -18.70
C ARG A 434 11.75 -16.96 -19.17
N GLY A 435 12.49 -16.12 -19.89
CA GLY A 435 11.99 -14.80 -20.36
C GLY A 435 12.95 -13.65 -20.11
N ASP A 436 12.42 -12.45 -19.84
CA ASP A 436 13.26 -11.23 -19.72
C ASP A 436 14.25 -11.29 -18.55
N VAL A 437 13.82 -11.82 -17.39
CA VAL A 437 14.70 -11.98 -16.21
C VAL A 437 15.81 -13.00 -16.48
N GLU A 438 15.50 -14.11 -17.17
CA GLU A 438 16.47 -15.12 -17.59
C GLU A 438 17.65 -14.50 -18.34
N VAL A 439 17.40 -13.67 -19.36
CA VAL A 439 18.46 -13.09 -20.21
C VAL A 439 19.32 -12.11 -19.42
N ILE A 440 18.71 -11.30 -18.54
CA ILE A 440 19.44 -10.36 -17.67
C ILE A 440 20.36 -11.13 -16.71
N VAL A 441 19.82 -12.12 -16.00
CA VAL A 441 20.56 -12.90 -15.01
C VAL A 441 21.65 -13.73 -15.68
N ARG A 442 21.36 -14.41 -16.80
CA ARG A 442 22.37 -15.12 -17.61
C ARG A 442 23.52 -14.20 -17.99
N GLY A 443 23.22 -12.98 -18.45
CA GLY A 443 24.23 -12.02 -18.89
C GLY A 443 25.15 -11.57 -17.77
N MET A 444 24.60 -11.44 -16.56
CA MET A 444 25.39 -11.12 -15.36
C MET A 444 26.32 -12.27 -14.96
N PHE A 445 25.80 -13.50 -14.87
CA PHE A 445 26.62 -14.69 -14.57
C PHE A 445 27.70 -14.94 -15.63
N GLN A 446 27.45 -14.59 -16.89
CA GLN A 446 28.45 -14.68 -17.97
C GLN A 446 29.60 -13.69 -17.79
N GLN A 447 29.35 -12.51 -17.22
CA GLN A 447 30.34 -11.43 -17.10
C GLN A 447 31.17 -11.51 -15.80
N VAL A 448 30.66 -12.20 -14.78
CA VAL A 448 31.30 -12.28 -13.45
C VAL A 448 32.05 -13.61 -13.33
N PRO A 449 33.35 -13.59 -12.91
CA PRO A 449 34.07 -14.83 -12.60
C PRO A 449 33.35 -15.67 -11.55
N GLU A 450 33.41 -16.99 -11.67
CA GLU A 450 32.67 -17.94 -10.82
C GLU A 450 32.90 -17.71 -9.32
N ASP A 451 34.13 -17.45 -8.89
CA ASP A 451 34.47 -17.15 -7.49
C ASP A 451 33.72 -15.94 -6.92
N ASN A 452 33.23 -15.03 -7.79
CA ASN A 452 32.50 -13.82 -7.41
C ASN A 452 30.98 -13.93 -7.59
N TRP A 453 30.45 -15.10 -7.99
CA TRP A 453 29.01 -15.29 -8.14
C TRP A 453 28.23 -15.05 -6.84
N HIS A 454 28.85 -15.31 -5.68
CA HIS A 454 28.25 -15.02 -4.37
C HIS A 454 27.91 -13.53 -4.20
N LEU A 455 28.78 -12.60 -4.61
CA LEU A 455 28.52 -11.15 -4.53
C LEU A 455 27.33 -10.74 -5.39
N PHE A 456 27.12 -11.41 -6.52
CA PHE A 456 25.97 -11.18 -7.37
C PHE A 456 24.68 -11.73 -6.74
N ALA A 457 24.73 -12.95 -6.20
CA ALA A 457 23.62 -13.52 -5.46
C ALA A 457 23.25 -12.67 -4.23
N GLU A 458 24.22 -12.06 -3.54
CA GLU A 458 23.96 -11.12 -2.43
C GLU A 458 23.17 -9.89 -2.90
N ARG A 459 23.55 -9.29 -4.03
CA ARG A 459 22.81 -8.16 -4.61
C ARG A 459 21.40 -8.56 -5.02
N LEU A 460 21.23 -9.74 -5.61
CA LEU A 460 19.94 -10.23 -6.04
C LEU A 460 19.04 -10.56 -4.84
N ALA A 461 19.60 -11.14 -3.78
CA ALA A 461 18.91 -11.32 -2.50
C ALA A 461 18.45 -9.98 -1.92
N ALA A 462 19.33 -8.97 -1.89
CA ALA A 462 18.98 -7.63 -1.41
C ALA A 462 17.88 -6.94 -2.24
N VAL A 463 17.91 -7.04 -3.57
CA VAL A 463 16.84 -6.52 -4.45
C VAL A 463 15.52 -7.26 -4.21
N GLY A 464 15.59 -8.56 -3.95
CA GLY A 464 14.44 -9.40 -3.60
C GLY A 464 13.93 -9.22 -2.19
N ASP A 465 14.58 -8.40 -1.35
CA ASP A 465 14.30 -8.26 0.09
C ASP A 465 14.46 -9.59 0.85
N LEU A 466 15.39 -10.45 0.41
CA LEU A 466 15.76 -11.67 1.09
C LEU A 466 16.89 -11.39 2.09
N GLU A 467 16.56 -11.43 3.38
CA GLU A 467 17.53 -11.21 4.44
C GLU A 467 18.53 -12.38 4.60
N GLY A 468 19.79 -12.04 4.88
CA GLY A 468 20.87 -12.98 5.19
C GLY A 468 22.14 -12.72 4.38
N THR A 469 23.19 -13.47 4.70
CA THR A 469 24.47 -13.46 3.97
C THR A 469 24.56 -14.67 3.06
N VAL A 470 24.99 -14.49 1.81
CA VAL A 470 25.15 -15.60 0.87
C VAL A 470 26.46 -16.34 1.17
N GLN A 471 26.37 -17.64 1.40
CA GLN A 471 27.51 -18.49 1.71
C GLN A 471 28.13 -19.15 0.47
N SER A 472 27.31 -19.51 -0.50
CA SER A 472 27.75 -20.15 -1.75
C SER A 472 26.73 -19.93 -2.85
N THR A 473 27.16 -20.06 -4.10
CA THR A 473 26.32 -19.90 -5.29
C THR A 473 26.78 -20.85 -6.39
N THR A 474 25.82 -21.47 -7.08
CA THR A 474 26.05 -22.31 -8.26
C THR A 474 25.03 -21.94 -9.33
N ALA A 475 25.39 -21.99 -10.61
CA ALA A 475 24.49 -21.67 -11.72
C ALA A 475 24.61 -22.70 -12.86
N ASP A 476 23.56 -22.84 -13.65
CA ASP A 476 23.61 -23.56 -14.92
C ASP A 476 24.54 -22.82 -15.91
N ASP A 477 24.90 -23.46 -17.03
CA ASP A 477 25.69 -22.81 -18.09
C ASP A 477 24.93 -21.62 -18.69
N PRO A 478 25.44 -20.37 -18.57
CA PRO A 478 24.78 -19.19 -19.13
C PRO A 478 24.60 -19.25 -20.67
N LEU A 479 25.42 -20.02 -21.37
CA LEU A 479 25.36 -20.19 -22.83
C LEU A 479 24.37 -21.29 -23.29
N ALA A 480 23.84 -22.09 -22.37
CA ALA A 480 22.81 -23.09 -22.66
C ALA A 480 21.41 -22.44 -22.81
N THR A 481 21.22 -21.63 -23.85
CA THR A 481 20.01 -20.79 -24.05
C THR A 481 18.76 -21.56 -24.49
N ARG A 482 18.90 -22.84 -24.84
CA ARG A 482 17.79 -23.73 -25.25
C ARG A 482 16.95 -24.24 -24.08
N THR A 483 17.50 -24.24 -22.88
CA THR A 483 16.81 -24.61 -21.63
C THR A 483 16.60 -23.36 -20.77
N PRO A 484 15.65 -23.36 -19.81
CA PRO A 484 15.55 -22.33 -18.78
C PRO A 484 16.88 -22.17 -18.01
N PHE A 485 17.11 -21.00 -17.43
CA PHE A 485 18.28 -20.77 -16.58
C PHE A 485 17.92 -20.94 -15.12
N ALA A 486 18.70 -21.72 -14.38
CA ALA A 486 18.60 -21.75 -12.94
C ALA A 486 19.94 -21.47 -12.25
N PHE A 487 19.83 -20.93 -11.04
CA PHE A 487 20.94 -20.81 -10.11
C PHE A 487 20.45 -21.08 -8.70
N THR A 488 21.37 -21.49 -7.83
CA THR A 488 21.10 -21.83 -6.44
C THR A 488 22.10 -21.10 -5.55
N PHE A 489 21.63 -20.55 -4.44
CA PHE A 489 22.48 -19.93 -3.44
C PHE A 489 22.04 -20.27 -2.01
N GLN A 490 22.99 -20.26 -1.09
CA GLN A 490 22.74 -20.56 0.33
C GLN A 490 22.72 -19.26 1.13
N LEU A 491 21.60 -18.97 1.78
CA LEU A 491 21.44 -17.84 2.69
C LEU A 491 21.62 -18.29 4.13
N ASP A 492 22.36 -17.50 4.88
CA ASP A 492 22.49 -17.61 6.32
C ASP A 492 22.00 -16.33 6.99
N ASN A 493 20.86 -16.40 7.69
CA ASN A 493 20.30 -15.27 8.43
C ASN A 493 20.32 -15.58 9.94
N PRO A 494 21.38 -15.15 10.66
CA PRO A 494 21.47 -15.35 12.11
C PRO A 494 20.41 -14.58 12.92
N GLY A 495 19.80 -13.54 12.34
CA GLY A 495 18.81 -12.67 13.00
C GLY A 495 17.38 -12.85 12.50
N ALA A 496 17.10 -13.88 11.70
CA ALA A 496 15.80 -14.08 11.03
C ALA A 496 14.60 -14.05 11.99
N VAL A 497 14.82 -14.48 13.23
CA VAL A 497 13.85 -14.42 14.31
C VAL A 497 14.55 -13.86 15.55
N THR A 498 14.11 -12.68 15.99
CA THR A 498 14.47 -12.16 17.31
C THR A 498 13.29 -12.39 18.26
N TRP A 499 13.51 -13.23 19.27
CA TRP A 499 12.49 -13.52 20.27
C TRP A 499 12.28 -12.32 21.19
N SER A 500 11.13 -11.67 21.09
CA SER A 500 10.60 -10.78 22.12
C SER A 500 9.71 -11.61 23.04
N ASN A 501 10.34 -12.24 24.04
CA ASN A 501 9.69 -13.15 24.97
C ASN A 501 9.16 -14.43 24.27
N GLN A 502 7.84 -14.69 24.23
CA GLN A 502 7.20 -15.78 23.49
C GLN A 502 7.21 -15.52 22.01
N HIS A 503 7.19 -14.26 21.64
CA HIS A 503 6.73 -13.91 20.32
C HIS A 503 7.91 -13.54 19.45
N ALA A 504 7.84 -14.00 18.22
CA ALA A 504 8.67 -13.52 17.15
C ALA A 504 7.84 -13.48 15.88
N ASP A 505 8.29 -12.70 14.91
CA ASP A 505 7.72 -12.71 13.58
C ASP A 505 8.78 -13.25 12.62
N LEU A 506 8.39 -14.22 11.81
CA LEU A 506 9.23 -14.78 10.75
C LEU A 506 8.83 -14.14 9.43
N GLU A 507 9.76 -13.40 8.82
CA GLU A 507 9.65 -13.05 7.42
C GLU A 507 9.99 -14.29 6.57
N VAL A 508 9.09 -14.64 5.66
CA VAL A 508 9.25 -15.82 4.81
C VAL A 508 10.28 -15.48 3.73
N PRO A 509 11.31 -16.31 3.47
CA PRO A 509 12.37 -16.04 2.49
C PRO A 509 11.88 -16.23 1.05
N LEU A 510 10.87 -15.45 0.65
CA LEU A 510 10.32 -15.36 -0.69
C LEU A 510 10.46 -13.92 -1.19
N PRO A 511 10.98 -13.71 -2.41
CA PRO A 511 11.13 -12.36 -2.91
C PRO A 511 9.77 -11.74 -3.23
N ARG A 512 9.75 -10.41 -3.28
CA ARG A 512 8.57 -9.65 -3.71
C ARG A 512 8.25 -9.94 -5.19
N LEU A 513 6.97 -10.01 -5.52
CA LEU A 513 6.46 -10.07 -6.88
C LEU A 513 6.48 -8.64 -7.41
N ASP A 514 7.59 -8.27 -8.06
CA ASP A 514 7.85 -6.91 -8.56
C ASP A 514 6.89 -6.52 -9.72
N LEU A 515 5.66 -6.17 -9.36
CA LEU A 515 4.61 -5.78 -10.30
C LEU A 515 4.88 -4.39 -10.88
N PRO A 516 4.77 -4.18 -12.22
CA PRO A 516 5.00 -2.88 -12.85
C PRO A 516 4.19 -1.75 -12.21
N ALA A 517 4.76 -0.55 -12.07
CA ALA A 517 4.03 0.59 -11.50
C ALA A 517 2.96 1.11 -12.49
N PRO A 518 1.72 1.43 -12.04
CA PRO A 518 0.67 1.92 -12.92
C PRO A 518 1.01 3.24 -13.63
N ASP A 519 1.90 4.05 -13.03
CA ASP A 519 2.31 5.35 -13.56
C ASP A 519 3.58 5.28 -14.42
N SER A 520 4.18 4.10 -14.58
CA SER A 520 5.45 3.93 -15.29
C SER A 520 5.32 4.05 -16.81
N VAL A 521 4.11 4.14 -17.36
CA VAL A 521 3.89 4.17 -18.82
C VAL A 521 2.75 5.12 -19.19
N PRO A 522 3.03 6.30 -19.78
CA PRO A 522 2.02 7.07 -20.48
C PRO A 522 1.89 6.51 -21.91
N THR A 523 1.25 5.36 -22.10
CA THR A 523 0.70 5.00 -23.42
C THR A 523 -0.80 4.86 -23.26
N ASP A 524 -1.57 4.70 -24.35
CA ASP A 524 -3.02 4.36 -24.26
C ASP A 524 -3.29 3.00 -23.59
N SER A 525 -2.23 2.34 -23.11
CA SER A 525 -2.25 1.06 -22.43
C SER A 525 -1.28 0.99 -21.23
N LEU A 526 -1.57 0.07 -20.32
CA LEU A 526 -0.83 -0.23 -19.10
C LEU A 526 -0.22 -1.63 -19.18
N LEU A 527 1.10 -1.74 -19.09
CA LEU A 527 1.79 -3.02 -18.95
C LEU A 527 1.59 -3.54 -17.53
N VAL A 528 0.93 -4.70 -17.39
CA VAL A 528 0.66 -5.33 -16.09
C VAL A 528 1.49 -6.59 -15.82
N ALA A 529 2.12 -7.16 -16.85
CA ALA A 529 2.89 -8.39 -16.72
C ALA A 529 4.09 -8.49 -17.67
N VAL A 530 5.26 -8.83 -17.13
CA VAL A 530 6.48 -9.13 -17.90
C VAL A 530 6.65 -10.65 -18.13
N VAL A 531 6.10 -11.47 -17.22
CA VAL A 531 6.03 -12.94 -17.33
C VAL A 531 4.59 -13.43 -17.32
N ASP A 532 4.32 -14.65 -17.82
CA ASP A 532 2.97 -15.24 -17.74
C ASP A 532 2.66 -15.75 -16.33
N GLU A 533 3.68 -16.25 -15.61
CA GLU A 533 3.52 -16.89 -14.31
C GLU A 533 4.69 -16.61 -13.36
N LEU A 534 4.36 -16.43 -12.08
CA LEU A 534 5.29 -16.43 -10.96
C LEU A 534 4.84 -17.50 -9.96
N THR A 535 5.75 -18.38 -9.54
CA THR A 535 5.44 -19.44 -8.55
C THR A 535 6.58 -19.56 -7.55
N TYR A 536 6.31 -19.16 -6.30
CA TYR A 536 7.29 -19.13 -5.23
C TYR A 536 6.85 -20.05 -4.08
N HIS A 537 7.76 -20.92 -3.65
CA HIS A 537 7.55 -21.89 -2.58
C HIS A 537 8.63 -21.74 -1.51
N ALA A 538 8.21 -21.72 -0.24
CA ALA A 538 9.11 -21.82 0.90
C ALA A 538 8.73 -23.04 1.74
N ARG A 539 9.73 -23.86 2.05
CA ARG A 539 9.65 -25.01 2.96
C ARG A 539 10.61 -24.77 4.11
N ILE A 540 10.07 -24.54 5.32
CA ILE A 540 10.88 -24.21 6.51
C ILE A 540 10.61 -25.25 7.59
N VAL A 541 11.66 -25.95 8.03
CA VAL A 541 11.57 -26.84 9.20
C VAL A 541 11.67 -25.98 10.46
N LEU A 542 10.67 -26.08 11.33
CA LEU A 542 10.58 -25.34 12.60
C LEU A 542 11.04 -26.20 13.78
N PRO A 543 11.64 -25.62 14.83
CA PRO A 543 11.92 -26.34 16.06
C PRO A 543 10.63 -26.89 16.70
N PRO A 544 10.69 -28.04 17.41
CA PRO A 544 9.52 -28.60 18.09
C PRO A 544 8.86 -27.67 19.12
N SER A 545 9.64 -26.73 19.67
CA SER A 545 9.24 -25.77 20.70
C SER A 545 8.46 -24.56 20.16
N VAL A 546 8.34 -24.44 18.83
CA VAL A 546 7.80 -23.27 18.15
C VAL A 546 6.48 -23.61 17.47
N THR A 547 5.45 -22.79 17.71
CA THR A 547 4.17 -22.91 17.00
C THR A 547 3.96 -21.69 16.10
N PRO A 548 3.79 -21.90 14.78
CA PRO A 548 3.43 -20.81 13.88
C PRO A 548 1.94 -20.54 13.94
N ARG A 549 1.58 -19.26 13.87
CA ARG A 549 0.22 -18.83 13.61
C ARG A 549 0.07 -18.52 12.12
N LEU A 550 -0.64 -19.39 11.42
CA LEU A 550 -0.73 -19.31 9.96
C LEU A 550 -1.65 -18.15 9.54
N PRO A 551 -1.23 -17.29 8.60
CA PRO A 551 -2.12 -16.32 7.98
C PRO A 551 -3.21 -17.04 7.16
N GLY A 552 -4.40 -16.43 7.10
CA GLY A 552 -5.47 -16.92 6.23
C GLY A 552 -5.08 -16.88 4.75
N VAL A 553 -5.67 -17.79 3.95
CA VAL A 553 -5.47 -17.86 2.49
C VAL A 553 -5.93 -16.56 1.83
N VAL A 554 -5.07 -15.98 1.00
CA VAL A 554 -5.43 -14.85 0.13
C VAL A 554 -5.63 -15.39 -1.28
N SER A 555 -6.79 -15.10 -1.86
CA SER A 555 -7.09 -15.39 -3.26
C SER A 555 -7.70 -14.15 -3.89
N LEU A 556 -6.95 -13.50 -4.77
CA LEU A 556 -7.34 -12.28 -5.45
C LEU A 556 -7.43 -12.55 -6.94
N THR A 557 -8.64 -12.49 -7.49
CA THR A 557 -8.90 -12.74 -8.91
C THR A 557 -9.41 -11.47 -9.59
N ARG A 558 -8.84 -11.19 -10.77
CA ARG A 558 -9.28 -10.18 -11.74
C ARG A 558 -9.31 -10.83 -13.12
N ASP A 559 -9.98 -10.18 -14.08
CA ASP A 559 -10.04 -10.62 -15.48
C ASP A 559 -8.66 -10.71 -16.17
N TYR A 560 -7.64 -10.07 -15.60
CA TYR A 560 -6.28 -10.05 -16.13
C TYR A 560 -5.25 -10.82 -15.30
N ALA A 561 -5.53 -11.16 -14.03
CA ALA A 561 -4.59 -11.84 -13.16
C ALA A 561 -5.27 -12.59 -12.01
N THR A 562 -4.65 -13.68 -11.57
CA THR A 562 -5.03 -14.43 -10.37
C THR A 562 -3.83 -14.56 -9.44
N TYR A 563 -3.92 -13.95 -8.26
CA TYR A 563 -2.96 -14.09 -7.17
C TYR A 563 -3.51 -15.05 -6.11
N ARG A 564 -2.67 -15.96 -5.64
CA ARG A 564 -2.97 -16.82 -4.49
C ARG A 564 -1.77 -16.90 -3.56
N SER A 565 -2.05 -16.85 -2.27
CA SER A 565 -1.08 -17.00 -1.19
C SER A 565 -1.67 -17.88 -0.11
N ARG A 566 -0.91 -18.90 0.32
CA ARG A 566 -1.32 -19.80 1.39
C ARG A 566 -0.13 -20.21 2.24
N ALA A 567 -0.39 -20.43 3.52
CA ALA A 567 0.53 -21.06 4.44
C ALA A 567 -0.15 -22.26 5.08
N GLU A 568 0.56 -23.39 5.16
CA GLU A 568 0.11 -24.60 5.81
C GLU A 568 1.22 -25.22 6.65
N ARG A 569 0.85 -25.96 7.70
CA ARG A 569 1.79 -26.71 8.53
C ARG A 569 1.58 -28.20 8.28
N ARG A 570 2.67 -28.90 7.94
CA ARG A 570 2.70 -30.37 7.82
C ARG A 570 3.76 -30.92 8.78
N GLY A 571 3.33 -31.39 9.94
CA GLY A 571 4.24 -31.83 11.00
C GLY A 571 5.08 -30.68 11.57
N ASP A 572 6.40 -30.79 11.47
CA ASP A 572 7.39 -29.77 11.85
C ASP A 572 7.68 -28.75 10.73
N THR A 573 7.11 -28.98 9.54
CA THR A 573 7.42 -28.20 8.35
C THR A 573 6.32 -27.17 8.07
N LEU A 574 6.73 -25.91 7.95
CA LEU A 574 5.93 -24.80 7.43
C LEU A 574 6.09 -24.72 5.91
N LEU A 575 4.98 -24.73 5.18
CA LEU A 575 4.92 -24.59 3.74
C LEU A 575 4.20 -23.29 3.40
N VAL A 576 4.85 -22.41 2.64
CA VAL A 576 4.28 -21.16 2.14
C VAL A 576 4.36 -21.16 0.63
N GLU A 577 3.27 -20.80 -0.03
CA GLU A 577 3.16 -20.75 -1.48
C GLU A 577 2.54 -19.43 -1.90
N ARG A 578 3.20 -18.75 -2.86
CA ARG A 578 2.68 -17.58 -3.56
C ARG A 578 2.68 -17.88 -5.06
N SER A 579 1.54 -17.72 -5.70
CA SER A 579 1.39 -17.91 -7.15
C SER A 579 0.67 -16.73 -7.77
N LEU A 580 1.18 -16.24 -8.90
CA LEU A 580 0.54 -15.20 -9.69
C LEU A 580 0.54 -15.59 -11.17
N THR A 581 -0.64 -15.70 -11.75
CA THR A 581 -0.82 -16.00 -13.18
C THR A 581 -1.51 -14.85 -13.87
N PHE A 582 -0.98 -14.42 -15.02
CA PHE A 582 -1.57 -13.35 -15.83
C PHE A 582 -2.35 -13.92 -17.01
N ALA A 583 -3.61 -13.50 -17.15
CA ALA A 583 -4.43 -13.75 -18.33
C ALA A 583 -4.25 -12.66 -19.40
N ARG A 584 -3.78 -11.47 -19.02
CA ARG A 584 -3.47 -10.36 -19.93
C ARG A 584 -2.18 -9.68 -19.49
N ARG A 585 -1.35 -9.29 -20.47
CA ARG A 585 -0.10 -8.55 -20.24
C ARG A 585 -0.28 -7.04 -20.31
N VAL A 586 -1.32 -6.59 -21.01
CA VAL A 586 -1.60 -5.19 -21.29
C VAL A 586 -3.07 -4.90 -21.01
N LEU A 587 -3.34 -3.80 -20.31
CA LEU A 587 -4.68 -3.27 -20.03
C LEU A 587 -4.86 -1.89 -20.65
N PRO A 588 -6.09 -1.40 -20.85
CA PRO A 588 -6.33 0.01 -21.16
C PRO A 588 -6.01 0.91 -19.95
N VAL A 589 -5.65 2.18 -20.18
CA VAL A 589 -5.20 3.13 -19.12
C VAL A 589 -6.25 3.42 -18.06
N ASP A 590 -7.53 3.41 -18.41
CA ASP A 590 -8.62 3.64 -17.46
C ASP A 590 -8.67 2.59 -16.34
N ARG A 591 -8.02 1.43 -16.53
CA ARG A 591 -7.83 0.38 -15.52
C ARG A 591 -6.64 0.61 -14.57
N ALA A 592 -5.92 1.73 -14.68
CA ALA A 592 -4.75 2.01 -13.83
C ALA A 592 -5.06 2.03 -12.33
N VAL A 593 -6.24 2.51 -11.93
CA VAL A 593 -6.67 2.53 -10.51
C VAL A 593 -6.92 1.11 -9.99
N ASP A 594 -7.57 0.26 -10.78
CA ASP A 594 -7.82 -1.15 -10.43
C ASP A 594 -6.51 -1.95 -10.33
N PHE A 595 -5.59 -1.76 -11.29
CA PHE A 595 -4.28 -2.43 -11.20
C PHE A 595 -3.45 -1.94 -10.00
N ARG A 596 -3.53 -0.66 -9.64
CA ARG A 596 -2.88 -0.13 -8.43
C ARG A 596 -3.43 -0.80 -7.17
N SER A 597 -4.76 -0.90 -7.05
CA SER A 597 -5.41 -1.63 -5.96
C SER A 597 -4.98 -3.10 -5.90
N PHE A 598 -4.94 -3.80 -7.03
CA PHE A 598 -4.44 -5.18 -7.11
C PHE A 598 -3.01 -5.28 -6.58
N ARG A 599 -2.11 -4.38 -7.01
CA ARG A 599 -0.72 -4.34 -6.54
C ARG A 599 -0.61 -4.06 -5.05
N ASP A 600 -1.40 -3.14 -4.53
CA ASP A 600 -1.35 -2.77 -3.11
C ASP A 600 -1.80 -3.95 -2.22
N ILE A 601 -2.83 -4.71 -2.64
CA ILE A 601 -3.26 -5.92 -1.93
C ILE A 601 -2.18 -7.02 -1.98
N VAL A 602 -1.56 -7.24 -3.14
CA VAL A 602 -0.46 -8.21 -3.26
C VAL A 602 0.72 -7.80 -2.37
N ARG A 603 1.11 -6.51 -2.39
CA ARG A 603 2.19 -5.97 -1.56
C ARG A 603 1.90 -6.04 -0.07
N GLU A 604 0.64 -5.86 0.34
CA GLU A 604 0.25 -6.01 1.74
C GLU A 604 0.41 -7.46 2.18
N ASP A 605 -0.03 -8.42 1.36
CA ASP A 605 0.17 -9.84 1.65
C ASP A 605 1.65 -10.25 1.63
N GLU A 606 2.47 -9.65 0.77
CA GLU A 606 3.91 -9.88 0.71
C GLU A 606 4.62 -9.51 2.01
N ARG A 607 4.20 -8.42 2.66
CA ARG A 607 4.76 -7.93 3.93
C ARG A 607 4.28 -8.69 5.16
N ARG A 608 3.29 -9.59 5.02
CA ARG A 608 2.80 -10.35 6.16
C ARG A 608 3.89 -11.31 6.65
N THR A 609 4.26 -11.14 7.91
CA THR A 609 5.10 -12.07 8.63
C THR A 609 4.26 -13.22 9.20
N ILE A 610 4.93 -14.33 9.54
CA ILE A 610 4.31 -15.45 10.25
C ILE A 610 4.69 -15.32 11.71
N SER A 611 3.71 -14.97 12.55
CA SER A 611 3.94 -14.91 13.99
C SER A 611 4.22 -16.29 14.56
N LEU A 612 5.29 -16.38 15.33
CA LEU A 612 5.76 -17.55 16.04
C LEU A 612 5.57 -17.36 17.54
N THR A 613 5.10 -18.40 18.22
CA THR A 613 5.02 -18.44 19.68
C THR A 613 5.93 -19.50 20.28
N ARG A 614 6.64 -19.07 21.33
CA ARG A 614 7.43 -19.76 22.35
C ARG A 614 6.75 -19.50 23.71
N SER A 615 7.38 -19.66 24.88
CA SER A 615 6.71 -19.57 26.20
C SER A 615 7.37 -18.64 27.31
N GLY A 616 7.13 -17.30 27.42
CA GLY A 616 7.01 -16.24 28.50
C GLY A 616 6.82 -14.79 27.90
N ASP A 617 6.08 -13.77 28.45
CA ASP A 617 5.60 -12.46 27.84
C ASP A 617 6.39 -11.12 28.10
N ALA A 618 6.27 -10.09 27.21
CA ALA A 618 6.43 -8.60 27.40
C ALA A 618 6.10 -7.74 26.12
N PRO A 619 5.80 -6.40 26.16
CA PRO A 619 5.74 -5.53 24.95
C PRO A 619 6.23 -4.04 25.04
N ALA A 620 6.31 -3.31 23.89
CA ALA A 620 6.73 -1.89 23.68
C ALA A 620 5.93 -1.10 22.57
N MET A 621 6.18 0.23 22.39
CA MET A 621 5.46 1.30 21.59
C MET A 621 6.27 1.87 20.36
N PRO A 622 6.02 3.05 19.66
CA PRO A 622 4.88 3.69 18.88
C PRO A 622 5.22 4.44 17.50
N ALA A 623 4.18 5.01 16.80
CA ALA A 623 4.00 6.35 16.07
C ALA A 623 4.22 6.74 14.52
N ALA A 624 3.21 7.44 13.89
CA ALA A 624 3.03 8.64 12.92
C ALA A 624 3.47 8.75 11.36
N THR A 625 3.29 9.88 10.56
CA THR A 625 2.29 10.38 9.47
C THR A 625 2.86 11.38 8.31
N ALA A 626 2.11 11.93 7.25
CA ALA A 626 2.46 13.07 6.24
C ALA A 626 1.32 13.72 5.29
N GLY A 627 1.46 14.88 4.54
CA GLY A 627 0.46 15.40 3.50
C GLY A 627 0.53 16.78 2.67
N ASP A 628 -0.38 17.17 1.70
CA ASP A 628 -0.85 18.59 1.36
C ASP A 628 -2.19 18.84 0.52
N ALA A 629 -2.61 18.07 -0.51
CA ALA A 629 -4.06 17.87 -0.75
C ALA A 629 -4.61 17.00 0.39
N ASP A 630 -3.73 16.10 0.80
CA ASP A 630 -3.61 15.59 2.14
C ASP A 630 -3.38 16.66 3.22
N ASP A 631 -3.33 17.98 3.03
CA ASP A 631 -3.42 18.99 4.11
C ASP A 631 -4.86 19.39 4.27
N LEU A 632 -5.60 19.67 3.19
CA LEU A 632 -7.05 19.80 3.29
C LEU A 632 -7.70 18.49 3.75
N HIS A 633 -7.22 17.36 3.23
CA HIS A 633 -7.62 16.03 3.68
C HIS A 633 -7.04 15.71 5.06
N ARG A 634 -5.80 16.07 5.45
CA ARG A 634 -5.31 15.94 6.84
C ARG A 634 -6.04 16.84 7.81
N ARG A 635 -6.48 18.03 7.42
CA ARG A 635 -7.34 18.92 8.20
C ARG A 635 -8.74 18.34 8.34
N GLY A 636 -9.25 17.73 7.27
CA GLY A 636 -10.46 16.92 7.32
C GLY A 636 -10.33 15.71 8.26
N MET A 637 -9.20 14.99 8.19
CA MET A 637 -8.87 13.86 9.05
C MET A 637 -8.68 14.29 10.50
N ALA A 638 -7.94 15.37 10.75
CA ALA A 638 -7.77 15.95 12.08
C ALA A 638 -9.09 16.42 12.67
N ALA A 639 -10.01 16.93 11.84
CA ALA A 639 -11.37 17.25 12.28
C ALA A 639 -12.20 15.99 12.60
N LEU A 640 -12.04 14.89 11.85
CA LEU A 640 -12.64 13.60 12.23
C LEU A 640 -12.07 13.08 13.55
N ASP A 641 -10.75 13.16 13.75
CA ASP A 641 -10.07 12.73 14.98
C ASP A 641 -10.48 13.58 16.19
N ALA A 642 -10.74 14.88 15.98
CA ALA A 642 -11.30 15.79 16.99
C ALA A 642 -12.83 15.64 17.18
N ASN A 643 -13.46 14.68 16.49
CA ASN A 643 -14.91 14.46 16.48
C ASN A 643 -15.75 15.68 16.00
N ASP A 644 -15.13 16.59 15.25
CA ASP A 644 -15.76 17.75 14.61
C ASP A 644 -16.18 17.41 13.17
N ALA A 645 -17.28 16.67 13.07
CA ALA A 645 -17.82 16.22 11.80
C ALA A 645 -18.22 17.39 10.87
N ARG A 646 -18.56 18.58 11.41
CA ARG A 646 -18.95 19.74 10.58
C ARG A 646 -17.75 20.34 9.87
N SER A 647 -16.61 20.47 10.54
CA SER A 647 -15.36 20.92 9.93
C SER A 647 -14.80 19.88 8.96
N ALA A 648 -14.88 18.58 9.30
CA ALA A 648 -14.51 17.49 8.41
C ALA A 648 -15.30 17.53 7.08
N ILE A 649 -16.62 17.71 7.15
CA ILE A 649 -17.47 17.85 5.95
C ILE A 649 -17.02 19.04 5.09
N ARG A 650 -16.75 20.21 5.67
CA ARG A 650 -16.30 21.39 4.90
C ARG A 650 -14.97 21.12 4.19
N ALA A 651 -14.01 20.52 4.90
CA ALA A 651 -12.70 20.20 4.35
C ALA A 651 -12.78 19.15 3.23
N PHE A 652 -13.47 18.02 3.45
CA PHE A 652 -13.60 17.00 2.41
C PHE A 652 -14.46 17.45 1.24
N ARG A 653 -15.48 18.29 1.45
CA ARG A 653 -16.21 18.91 0.33
C ARG A 653 -15.31 19.80 -0.52
N ALA A 654 -14.49 20.65 0.11
CA ALA A 654 -13.50 21.44 -0.61
C ALA A 654 -12.53 20.54 -1.40
N VAL A 655 -12.10 19.39 -0.84
CA VAL A 655 -11.29 18.42 -1.58
C VAL A 655 -12.06 17.81 -2.76
N THR A 656 -13.33 17.42 -2.60
CA THR A 656 -14.15 16.88 -3.70
C THR A 656 -14.54 17.93 -4.74
N GLU A 657 -14.53 19.21 -4.41
CA GLU A 657 -14.78 20.31 -5.34
C GLU A 657 -13.51 20.65 -6.13
N LEU A 658 -12.35 20.67 -5.47
CA LEU A 658 -11.04 20.87 -6.09
C LEU A 658 -10.62 19.67 -6.94
N VAL A 659 -10.89 18.46 -6.46
CA VAL A 659 -10.52 17.19 -7.10
C VAL A 659 -11.72 16.23 -7.02
N PRO A 660 -12.68 16.32 -7.98
CA PRO A 660 -13.90 15.50 -7.98
C PRO A 660 -13.68 13.99 -8.01
N ARG A 661 -12.52 13.53 -8.49
CA ARG A 661 -12.11 12.11 -8.49
C ARG A 661 -11.01 11.80 -7.47
N HIS A 662 -10.94 12.56 -6.37
CA HIS A 662 -9.92 12.36 -5.33
C HIS A 662 -10.06 10.97 -4.69
N GLN A 663 -8.94 10.26 -4.60
CA GLN A 663 -8.88 8.83 -4.25
C GLN A 663 -9.51 8.46 -2.89
N TYR A 664 -9.62 9.38 -1.93
CA TYR A 664 -10.16 9.07 -0.59
C TYR A 664 -11.23 10.05 -0.09
N ALA A 665 -11.51 11.13 -0.83
CA ALA A 665 -12.25 12.26 -0.26
C ALA A 665 -13.73 11.94 -0.10
N TRP A 666 -14.32 11.22 -1.05
CA TRP A 666 -15.73 10.82 -0.97
C TRP A 666 -15.96 9.78 0.13
N ASN A 667 -15.06 8.81 0.32
CA ASN A 667 -15.11 7.91 1.48
C ASN A 667 -15.08 8.67 2.81
N ASN A 668 -14.12 9.60 2.97
CA ASN A 668 -13.98 10.34 4.22
C ASN A 668 -15.10 11.36 4.45
N LEU A 669 -15.65 11.95 3.38
CA LEU A 669 -16.87 12.74 3.45
C LEU A 669 -18.06 11.90 3.92
N GLY A 670 -18.21 10.67 3.41
CA GLY A 670 -19.21 9.72 3.86
C GLY A 670 -19.07 9.38 5.34
N ARG A 671 -17.84 9.13 5.82
CA ARG A 671 -17.55 8.94 7.25
C ARG A 671 -17.97 10.14 8.09
N ALA A 672 -17.68 11.36 7.63
CA ALA A 672 -18.08 12.58 8.32
C ALA A 672 -19.60 12.76 8.41
N TYR A 673 -20.34 12.41 7.34
CA TYR A 673 -21.80 12.40 7.36
C TYR A 673 -22.37 11.32 8.30
N MET A 674 -21.76 10.13 8.32
CA MET A 674 -22.14 9.05 9.23
C MET A 674 -22.00 9.46 10.70
N MET A 675 -21.00 10.27 11.07
CA MET A 675 -20.85 10.79 12.44
C MET A 675 -21.95 11.76 12.86
N LEU A 676 -22.57 12.48 11.91
CA LEU A 676 -23.73 13.35 12.17
C LEU A 676 -25.08 12.62 12.07
N GLY A 677 -25.08 11.29 11.89
CA GLY A 677 -26.31 10.53 11.66
C GLY A 677 -27.00 10.84 10.32
N LYS A 678 -26.31 11.49 9.38
CA LYS A 678 -26.85 11.83 8.05
C LYS A 678 -26.70 10.66 7.09
N THR A 679 -27.50 9.61 7.33
CA THR A 679 -27.43 8.33 6.61
C THR A 679 -27.44 8.48 5.09
N ASP A 680 -28.39 9.21 4.52
CA ASP A 680 -28.52 9.30 3.05
C ASP A 680 -27.35 10.04 2.40
N SER A 681 -26.85 11.10 3.03
CA SER A 681 -25.67 11.82 2.57
C SER A 681 -24.40 10.97 2.65
N ALA A 682 -24.29 10.14 3.69
CA ALA A 682 -23.17 9.21 3.84
C ALA A 682 -23.19 8.13 2.75
N LEU A 683 -24.35 7.48 2.53
CA LEU A 683 -24.51 6.48 1.49
C LEU A 683 -24.24 7.06 0.09
N LEU A 684 -24.72 8.27 -0.20
CA LEU A 684 -24.45 8.93 -1.48
C LEU A 684 -22.94 9.18 -1.68
N ALA A 685 -22.24 9.63 -0.64
CA ALA A 685 -20.79 9.83 -0.70
C ALA A 685 -20.03 8.51 -0.87
N PHE A 686 -20.42 7.42 -0.21
CA PHE A 686 -19.81 6.10 -0.44
C PHE A 686 -20.10 5.58 -1.85
N HIS A 687 -21.32 5.74 -2.37
CA HIS A 687 -21.63 5.40 -3.75
C HIS A 687 -20.80 6.20 -4.75
N LYS A 688 -20.61 7.51 -4.52
CA LYS A 688 -19.72 8.33 -5.34
C LYS A 688 -18.27 7.83 -5.29
N GLN A 689 -17.78 7.44 -4.13
CA GLN A 689 -16.46 6.83 -4.01
C GLN A 689 -16.38 5.50 -4.78
N ILE A 690 -17.41 4.66 -4.71
CA ILE A 690 -17.50 3.37 -5.42
C ILE A 690 -17.61 3.59 -6.94
N GLU A 691 -18.31 4.62 -7.41
CA GLU A 691 -18.35 5.02 -8.83
C GLU A 691 -16.96 5.44 -9.32
N ILE A 692 -16.18 6.12 -8.47
CA ILE A 692 -14.82 6.56 -8.79
C ILE A 692 -13.84 5.38 -8.75
N ASN A 693 -13.95 4.53 -7.73
CA ASN A 693 -13.15 3.34 -7.52
C ASN A 693 -14.03 2.19 -6.98
N PRO A 694 -14.48 1.27 -7.85
CA PRO A 694 -15.26 0.10 -7.44
C PRO A 694 -14.52 -0.88 -6.52
N TYR A 695 -13.20 -0.74 -6.39
CA TYR A 695 -12.32 -1.57 -5.57
C TYR A 695 -11.71 -0.78 -4.40
N ASP A 696 -12.39 0.27 -3.94
CA ASP A 696 -11.94 1.05 -2.78
C ASP A 696 -11.81 0.19 -1.51
N GLN A 697 -10.69 0.36 -0.82
CA GLN A 697 -10.30 -0.49 0.31
C GLN A 697 -11.13 -0.27 1.59
N TYR A 698 -12.02 0.73 1.65
CA TYR A 698 -12.81 1.04 2.85
C TYR A 698 -14.31 1.28 2.60
N SER A 699 -14.70 1.60 1.38
CA SER A 699 -16.01 2.19 1.08
C SER A 699 -17.17 1.26 1.35
N TYR A 700 -17.08 -0.02 0.97
CA TYR A 700 -18.16 -0.97 1.24
C TYR A 700 -18.26 -1.28 2.74
N ASN A 701 -17.16 -1.33 3.49
CA ASN A 701 -17.21 -1.47 4.95
C ASN A 701 -17.84 -0.24 5.62
N ASN A 702 -17.47 0.98 5.22
CA ASN A 702 -18.09 2.19 5.79
C ASN A 702 -19.57 2.31 5.41
N MET A 703 -19.94 1.90 4.19
CA MET A 703 -21.32 1.78 3.75
C MET A 703 -22.08 0.75 4.60
N GLY A 704 -21.51 -0.43 4.83
CA GLY A 704 -22.09 -1.48 5.67
C GLY A 704 -22.32 -1.01 7.12
N MET A 705 -21.37 -0.29 7.71
CA MET A 705 -21.55 0.30 9.04
C MET A 705 -22.70 1.32 9.08
N THR A 706 -22.82 2.14 8.03
CA THR A 706 -23.90 3.13 7.91
C THR A 706 -25.27 2.46 7.78
N LEU A 707 -25.37 1.43 6.94
CA LEU A 707 -26.58 0.63 6.76
C LEU A 707 -26.99 -0.09 8.06
N ARG A 708 -26.02 -0.64 8.79
CA ARG A 708 -26.25 -1.28 10.09
C ARG A 708 -26.86 -0.30 11.09
N ARG A 709 -26.31 0.92 11.20
CA ARG A 709 -26.86 1.98 12.09
C ARG A 709 -28.26 2.41 11.67
N ALA A 710 -28.57 2.37 10.38
CA ALA A 710 -29.90 2.65 9.85
C ALA A 710 -30.90 1.48 9.99
N GLY A 711 -30.50 0.36 10.61
CA GLY A 711 -31.33 -0.83 10.77
C GLY A 711 -31.46 -1.71 9.51
N ARG A 712 -30.76 -1.37 8.41
CA ARG A 712 -30.77 -2.08 7.13
C ARG A 712 -29.77 -3.24 7.14
N ARG A 713 -30.05 -4.25 7.97
CA ARG A 713 -29.08 -5.31 8.34
C ARG A 713 -28.64 -6.19 7.17
N ASP A 714 -29.53 -6.62 6.29
CA ASP A 714 -29.16 -7.50 5.17
C ASP A 714 -28.30 -6.79 4.12
N GLU A 715 -28.60 -5.52 3.84
CA GLU A 715 -27.78 -4.70 2.94
C GLU A 715 -26.40 -4.41 3.55
N ALA A 716 -26.33 -4.26 4.87
CA ALA A 716 -25.04 -4.14 5.58
C ALA A 716 -24.21 -5.42 5.45
N VAL A 717 -24.81 -6.60 5.58
CA VAL A 717 -24.14 -7.89 5.35
C VAL A 717 -23.58 -7.95 3.92
N ALA A 718 -24.40 -7.63 2.93
CA ALA A 718 -23.97 -7.64 1.52
C ALA A 718 -22.81 -6.65 1.27
N ALA A 719 -22.86 -5.47 1.88
CA ALA A 719 -21.78 -4.48 1.79
C ALA A 719 -20.47 -5.00 2.42
N PHE A 720 -20.52 -5.58 3.63
CA PHE A 720 -19.31 -6.15 4.24
C PHE A 720 -18.74 -7.32 3.45
N GLN A 721 -19.58 -8.22 2.93
CA GLN A 721 -19.16 -9.30 2.04
C GLN A 721 -18.50 -8.74 0.78
N LYS A 722 -19.08 -7.69 0.19
CA LYS A 722 -18.48 -7.03 -0.97
C LYS A 722 -17.13 -6.39 -0.66
N GLN A 723 -16.96 -5.81 0.54
CA GLN A 723 -15.65 -5.33 0.99
C GLN A 723 -14.63 -6.46 1.08
N ILE A 724 -15.02 -7.63 1.58
CA ILE A 724 -14.14 -8.81 1.71
C ILE A 724 -13.78 -9.37 0.34
N GLU A 725 -14.69 -9.36 -0.63
CA GLU A 725 -14.38 -9.73 -2.03
C GLU A 725 -13.36 -8.77 -2.66
N VAL A 726 -13.48 -7.47 -2.36
CA VAL A 726 -12.59 -6.42 -2.88
C VAL A 726 -11.23 -6.46 -2.20
N ASN A 727 -11.22 -6.55 -0.87
CA ASN A 727 -10.07 -6.59 0.01
C ASN A 727 -10.24 -7.72 1.06
N PRO A 728 -9.74 -8.93 0.79
CA PRO A 728 -9.85 -10.07 1.70
C PRO A 728 -9.16 -9.87 3.06
N LEU A 729 -8.25 -8.90 3.16
CA LEU A 729 -7.47 -8.60 4.36
C LEU A 729 -8.07 -7.48 5.23
N ASP A 730 -9.25 -6.94 4.88
CA ASP A 730 -9.89 -5.91 5.70
C ASP A 730 -10.39 -6.48 7.04
N ARG A 731 -9.58 -6.27 8.08
CA ARG A 731 -9.89 -6.70 9.45
C ARG A 731 -11.21 -6.13 9.97
N TYR A 732 -11.57 -4.92 9.58
CA TYR A 732 -12.78 -4.26 10.06
C TYR A 732 -14.02 -4.84 9.37
N ALA A 733 -13.92 -5.18 8.08
CA ALA A 733 -15.01 -5.83 7.37
C ALA A 733 -15.35 -7.20 7.97
N HIS A 734 -14.34 -8.04 8.24
CA HIS A 734 -14.53 -9.34 8.91
C HIS A 734 -15.11 -9.17 10.32
N ALA A 735 -14.55 -8.26 11.13
CA ALA A 735 -15.04 -7.98 12.48
C ALA A 735 -16.49 -7.45 12.50
N ASN A 736 -16.81 -6.50 11.61
CA ASN A 736 -18.14 -5.90 11.52
C ASN A 736 -19.18 -6.90 10.99
N LEU A 737 -18.80 -7.73 10.02
CA LEU A 737 -19.65 -8.83 9.54
C LEU A 737 -19.93 -9.82 10.66
N GLY A 738 -18.88 -10.31 11.33
CA GLY A 738 -19.01 -11.27 12.44
C GLY A 738 -19.91 -10.75 13.56
N ARG A 739 -19.72 -9.50 14.00
CA ARG A 739 -20.57 -8.85 15.01
C ARG A 739 -22.02 -8.73 14.56
N LEU A 740 -22.27 -8.27 13.33
CA LEU A 740 -23.62 -8.13 12.80
C LEU A 740 -24.32 -9.50 12.70
N LEU A 741 -23.60 -10.55 12.32
CA LEU A 741 -24.14 -11.90 12.24
C LEU A 741 -24.47 -12.47 13.64
N VAL A 742 -23.67 -12.15 14.67
CA VAL A 742 -24.02 -12.43 16.07
C VAL A 742 -25.30 -11.71 16.48
N ASP A 743 -25.42 -10.41 16.18
CA ASP A 743 -26.62 -9.61 16.48
C ASP A 743 -27.87 -10.15 15.76
N MET A 744 -27.69 -10.83 14.63
CA MET A 744 -28.75 -11.47 13.84
C MET A 744 -29.00 -12.93 14.22
N HIS A 745 -28.32 -13.47 15.25
CA HIS A 745 -28.39 -14.88 15.66
C HIS A 745 -28.02 -15.89 14.54
N ARG A 746 -27.11 -15.50 13.63
CA ARG A 746 -26.61 -16.35 12.53
C ARG A 746 -25.25 -16.95 12.92
N ASP A 747 -25.26 -17.77 13.98
CA ASP A 747 -24.04 -18.17 14.72
C ASP A 747 -23.00 -18.92 13.88
N SER A 748 -23.41 -19.77 12.93
CA SER A 748 -22.47 -20.49 12.06
C SER A 748 -21.66 -19.51 11.19
N ALA A 749 -22.34 -18.64 10.45
CA ALA A 749 -21.68 -17.66 9.60
C ALA A 749 -20.91 -16.60 10.42
N ALA A 750 -21.37 -16.31 11.64
CA ALA A 750 -20.65 -15.45 12.57
C ALA A 750 -19.32 -16.06 12.99
N ALA A 751 -19.29 -17.36 13.32
CA ALA A 751 -18.07 -18.06 13.69
C ALA A 751 -17.03 -18.00 12.57
N ASP A 752 -17.41 -18.31 11.32
CA ASP A 752 -16.49 -18.26 10.17
C ASP A 752 -15.88 -16.86 9.97
N ALA A 753 -16.72 -15.81 9.98
CA ALA A 753 -16.26 -14.43 9.83
C ALA A 753 -15.38 -13.99 11.02
N LEU A 754 -15.71 -14.41 12.24
CA LEU A 754 -14.94 -14.11 13.44
C LEU A 754 -13.61 -14.87 13.49
N GLU A 755 -13.54 -16.11 13.01
CA GLU A 755 -12.30 -16.88 12.88
C GLU A 755 -11.30 -16.14 11.96
N HIS A 756 -11.77 -15.61 10.83
CA HIS A 756 -10.97 -14.74 9.97
C HIS A 756 -10.58 -13.43 10.67
N ALA A 757 -11.52 -12.75 11.34
CA ALA A 757 -11.24 -11.51 12.05
C ALA A 757 -10.17 -11.70 13.14
N VAL A 758 -10.30 -12.73 13.99
CA VAL A 758 -9.32 -13.03 15.04
C VAL A 758 -8.00 -13.51 14.47
N SER A 759 -7.94 -14.08 13.25
CA SER A 759 -6.68 -14.43 12.57
C SER A 759 -5.87 -13.19 12.18
N ILE A 760 -6.54 -12.06 11.94
CA ILE A 760 -5.92 -10.77 11.61
C ILE A 760 -5.63 -9.94 12.87
N ALA A 761 -6.52 -9.94 13.88
CA ALA A 761 -6.37 -9.22 15.14
C ALA A 761 -6.48 -10.17 16.36
N PRO A 762 -5.39 -10.90 16.71
CA PRO A 762 -5.40 -11.89 17.79
C PRO A 762 -5.77 -11.34 19.17
N ASP A 763 -5.36 -10.11 19.42
CA ASP A 763 -5.29 -9.41 20.70
C ASP A 763 -6.59 -8.63 21.02
N ASP A 764 -7.52 -8.56 20.07
CA ASP A 764 -8.84 -7.99 20.31
C ASP A 764 -9.68 -8.93 21.21
N THR A 765 -9.68 -8.61 22.50
CA THR A 765 -10.41 -9.37 23.52
C THR A 765 -11.90 -9.46 23.21
N ALA A 766 -12.51 -8.45 22.59
CA ALA A 766 -13.93 -8.46 22.26
C ALA A 766 -14.23 -9.43 21.10
N LEU A 767 -13.37 -9.51 20.09
CA LEU A 767 -13.50 -10.50 19.02
C LEU A 767 -13.34 -11.94 19.54
N GLN A 768 -12.40 -12.16 20.47
CA GLN A 768 -12.24 -13.46 21.12
C GLN A 768 -13.49 -13.87 21.91
N VAL A 769 -14.10 -12.95 22.66
CA VAL A 769 -15.36 -13.21 23.38
C VAL A 769 -16.53 -13.48 22.42
N LEU A 770 -16.64 -12.74 21.32
CA LEU A 770 -17.68 -12.95 20.32
C LEU A 770 -17.53 -14.30 19.62
N LEU A 771 -16.30 -14.70 19.26
CA LEU A 771 -16.01 -16.00 18.69
C LEU A 771 -16.37 -17.11 19.68
N GLY A 772 -15.91 -17.00 20.93
CA GLY A 772 -16.23 -17.97 21.97
C GLY A 772 -17.73 -18.11 22.21
N SER A 773 -18.46 -17.00 22.17
CA SER A 773 -19.92 -16.97 22.32
C SER A 773 -20.64 -17.64 21.14
N ALA A 774 -20.21 -17.38 19.91
CA ALA A 774 -20.75 -18.02 18.71
C ALA A 774 -20.49 -19.54 18.74
N CYS A 775 -19.26 -19.96 19.08
CA CYS A 775 -18.92 -21.37 19.25
C CYS A 775 -19.74 -22.06 20.36
N ALA A 776 -19.93 -21.39 21.50
CA ALA A 776 -20.74 -21.92 22.61
C ALA A 776 -22.20 -22.14 22.19
N ARG A 777 -22.82 -21.19 21.47
CA ARG A 777 -24.19 -21.34 20.94
C ARG A 777 -24.32 -22.46 19.90
N LEU A 778 -23.23 -22.76 19.18
CA LEU A 778 -23.16 -23.89 18.25
C LEU A 778 -22.88 -25.24 18.95
N GLY A 779 -22.66 -25.26 20.27
CA GLY A 779 -22.26 -26.47 21.00
C GLY A 779 -20.79 -26.87 20.80
N ARG A 780 -19.95 -26.03 20.21
CA ARG A 780 -18.50 -26.24 19.99
C ARG A 780 -17.72 -25.85 21.25
N GLY A 781 -17.83 -26.65 22.31
CA GLY A 781 -17.26 -26.34 23.64
C GLY A 781 -15.74 -26.13 23.68
N SER A 782 -14.97 -26.98 23.00
CA SER A 782 -13.50 -26.86 22.94
C SER A 782 -13.05 -25.55 22.28
N ASP A 783 -13.70 -25.16 21.19
CA ASP A 783 -13.36 -23.95 20.43
C ASP A 783 -13.78 -22.70 21.21
N ALA A 784 -14.92 -22.77 21.89
CA ALA A 784 -15.37 -21.73 22.80
C ALA A 784 -14.35 -21.50 23.93
N LEU A 785 -13.87 -22.57 24.58
CA LEU A 785 -12.84 -22.47 25.61
C LEU A 785 -11.50 -21.94 25.08
N ALA A 786 -11.09 -22.33 23.86
CA ALA A 786 -9.87 -21.80 23.26
C ALA A 786 -9.96 -20.28 23.05
N ALA A 787 -11.09 -19.79 22.52
CA ALA A 787 -11.31 -18.36 22.31
C ALA A 787 -11.45 -17.59 23.65
N PHE A 788 -12.25 -18.11 24.59
CA PHE A 788 -12.40 -17.52 25.92
C PHE A 788 -11.10 -17.54 26.73
N GLY A 789 -10.30 -18.60 26.64
CA GLY A 789 -8.99 -18.71 27.26
C GLY A 789 -8.04 -17.60 26.81
N ARG A 790 -8.05 -17.28 25.50
CA ARG A 790 -7.31 -16.11 24.97
C ARG A 790 -7.87 -14.79 25.49
N ALA A 791 -9.19 -14.60 25.48
CA ALA A 791 -9.80 -13.38 26.01
C ALA A 791 -9.43 -13.14 27.48
N VAL A 792 -9.42 -14.20 28.28
CA VAL A 792 -9.03 -14.16 29.70
C VAL A 792 -7.53 -13.90 29.88
N ALA A 793 -6.68 -14.46 29.03
CA ALA A 793 -5.24 -14.19 29.08
C ALA A 793 -4.92 -12.72 28.76
N LEU A 794 -5.62 -12.14 27.78
CA LEU A 794 -5.48 -10.75 27.37
C LEU A 794 -6.06 -9.76 28.41
N SER A 795 -7.15 -10.14 29.08
CA SER A 795 -7.80 -9.32 30.11
C SER A 795 -8.19 -10.16 31.33
N PRO A 796 -7.25 -10.42 32.25
CA PRO A 796 -7.48 -11.26 33.43
C PRO A 796 -8.19 -10.48 34.55
N THR A 797 -9.42 -10.05 34.29
CA THR A 797 -10.25 -9.29 35.23
C THR A 797 -11.42 -10.12 35.77
N PRO A 798 -11.91 -9.84 37.00
CA PRO A 798 -13.11 -10.48 37.54
C PRO A 798 -14.30 -10.42 36.60
N GLU A 799 -14.49 -9.27 35.92
CA GLU A 799 -15.56 -9.07 34.96
C GLU A 799 -15.42 -9.97 33.73
N MET A 800 -14.21 -10.10 33.18
CA MET A 800 -13.98 -10.98 32.04
C MET A 800 -14.26 -12.44 32.41
N TRP A 801 -13.72 -12.91 33.55
CA TRP A 801 -13.99 -14.27 34.03
C TRP A 801 -15.48 -14.51 34.25
N ASN A 802 -16.18 -13.56 34.87
CA ASN A 802 -17.62 -13.69 35.09
C ASN A 802 -18.41 -13.68 33.78
N ASN A 803 -18.07 -12.82 32.83
CA ASN A 803 -18.76 -12.75 31.53
C ASN A 803 -18.60 -14.06 30.76
N VAL A 804 -17.39 -14.61 30.72
CA VAL A 804 -17.13 -15.94 30.12
C VAL A 804 -17.93 -17.02 30.83
N ALA A 805 -17.89 -17.04 32.17
CA ALA A 805 -18.63 -18.00 32.98
C ALA A 805 -20.14 -17.94 32.73
N TYR A 806 -20.69 -16.72 32.64
CA TYR A 806 -22.10 -16.48 32.35
C TYR A 806 -22.50 -17.04 30.98
N VAL A 807 -21.72 -16.75 29.92
CA VAL A 807 -22.02 -17.24 28.56
C VAL A 807 -21.98 -18.77 28.51
N LEU A 808 -20.98 -19.39 29.14
CA LEU A 808 -20.88 -20.86 29.22
C LEU A 808 -22.06 -21.47 29.98
N ALA A 809 -22.48 -20.84 31.10
CA ALA A 809 -23.63 -21.28 31.89
C ALA A 809 -24.96 -21.15 31.14
N GLU A 810 -25.16 -20.03 30.45
CA GLU A 810 -26.36 -19.76 29.65
C GLU A 810 -26.54 -20.77 28.53
N GLN A 811 -25.44 -21.13 27.85
CA GLN A 811 -25.45 -22.14 26.78
C GLN A 811 -25.35 -23.58 27.29
N ARG A 812 -25.10 -23.78 28.60
CA ARG A 812 -24.90 -25.09 29.24
C ARG A 812 -23.73 -25.88 28.67
N VAL A 813 -22.66 -25.18 28.29
CA VAL A 813 -21.45 -25.74 27.69
C VAL A 813 -20.28 -25.54 28.66
N GLU A 814 -19.45 -26.56 28.86
CA GLU A 814 -18.22 -26.47 29.68
C GLU A 814 -18.45 -25.89 31.09
N LEU A 815 -19.48 -26.40 31.77
CA LEU A 815 -19.93 -25.90 33.08
C LEU A 815 -18.85 -25.97 34.17
N ASP A 816 -17.87 -26.86 34.06
CA ASP A 816 -16.72 -26.94 34.99
C ASP A 816 -15.77 -25.76 34.84
N SER A 817 -15.45 -25.39 33.59
CA SER A 817 -14.69 -24.17 33.33
C SER A 817 -15.49 -22.92 33.71
N ALA A 818 -16.81 -22.90 33.47
CA ALA A 818 -17.67 -21.81 33.90
C ALA A 818 -17.61 -21.61 35.43
N GLU A 819 -17.70 -22.70 36.21
CA GLU A 819 -17.57 -22.64 37.67
C GLU A 819 -16.19 -22.15 38.10
N MET A 820 -15.12 -22.66 37.49
CA MET A 820 -13.75 -22.21 37.77
C MET A 820 -13.60 -20.69 37.56
N TYR A 821 -14.06 -20.16 36.43
CA TYR A 821 -13.97 -18.72 36.13
C TYR A 821 -14.85 -17.89 37.08
N ALA A 822 -16.10 -18.30 37.33
CA ALA A 822 -16.98 -17.62 38.28
C ALA A 822 -16.41 -17.61 39.69
N ARG A 823 -15.83 -18.73 40.16
CA ARG A 823 -15.19 -18.83 41.47
C ARG A 823 -13.99 -17.90 41.57
N ARG A 824 -13.15 -17.83 40.53
CA ARG A 824 -12.02 -16.90 40.48
C ARG A 824 -12.47 -15.43 40.56
N ALA A 825 -13.58 -15.07 39.89
CA ALA A 825 -14.16 -13.73 39.97
C ALA A 825 -14.68 -13.39 41.37
N ILE A 826 -15.37 -14.33 42.01
CA ILE A 826 -15.84 -14.23 43.40
C ILE A 826 -14.65 -14.07 44.34
N ASP A 827 -13.65 -14.96 44.28
CA ASP A 827 -12.50 -14.96 45.18
C ASP A 827 -11.72 -13.65 45.13
N GLN A 828 -11.57 -13.04 43.95
CA GLN A 828 -10.91 -11.73 43.81
C GLN A 828 -11.75 -10.60 44.41
N ALA A 829 -13.06 -10.58 44.18
CA ALA A 829 -13.95 -9.57 44.76
C ALA A 829 -14.04 -9.72 46.29
N GLU A 830 -14.16 -10.95 46.79
CA GLU A 830 -14.18 -11.27 48.21
C GLU A 830 -12.85 -10.95 48.89
N GLY A 831 -11.72 -11.16 48.19
CA GLY A 831 -10.39 -10.78 48.67
C GLY A 831 -10.26 -9.28 48.97
N VAL A 832 -10.90 -8.42 48.17
CA VAL A 832 -10.95 -6.96 48.41
C VAL A 832 -11.77 -6.62 49.66
N LEU A 833 -12.77 -7.44 49.98
CA LEU A 833 -13.72 -7.20 51.07
C LEU A 833 -13.36 -7.90 52.38
N ARG A 834 -12.31 -8.72 52.38
CA ARG A 834 -11.88 -9.49 53.55
C ARG A 834 -11.19 -8.59 54.56
N GLY A 835 -11.66 -8.64 55.82
CA GLY A 835 -11.08 -7.84 56.90
C GLY A 835 -11.31 -6.33 56.78
N LEU A 836 -12.18 -5.89 55.87
CA LEU A 836 -12.47 -4.47 55.64
C LEU A 836 -12.88 -3.76 56.94
N ALA A 837 -12.28 -2.60 57.22
CA ALA A 837 -12.75 -1.65 58.21
C ALA A 837 -13.51 -0.51 57.50
N LEU A 838 -14.46 0.14 58.19
CA LEU A 838 -15.33 1.13 57.55
C LEU A 838 -14.57 2.41 57.17
N GLU A 839 -13.55 2.75 57.94
CA GLU A 839 -12.61 3.84 57.68
C GLU A 839 -11.86 3.68 56.36
N ASP A 840 -11.53 2.44 56.00
CA ASP A 840 -10.78 2.09 54.78
C ASP A 840 -11.68 1.88 53.56
N ALA A 841 -13.01 1.89 53.75
CA ALA A 841 -13.95 1.63 52.67
C ALA A 841 -14.02 2.82 51.70
N GLY A 842 -13.56 2.59 50.46
CA GLY A 842 -13.57 3.56 49.37
C GLY A 842 -14.28 3.06 48.11
N PRO A 843 -14.12 3.76 46.98
CA PRO A 843 -14.76 3.40 45.72
C PRO A 843 -14.46 1.97 45.23
N ARG A 844 -13.26 1.45 45.52
CA ARG A 844 -12.83 0.11 45.10
C ARG A 844 -13.65 -0.98 45.80
N GLU A 845 -13.84 -0.88 47.11
CA GLU A 845 -14.59 -1.84 47.93
C GLU A 845 -16.08 -1.74 47.59
N MET A 846 -16.59 -0.53 47.41
CA MET A 846 -17.96 -0.30 46.95
C MET A 846 -18.23 -0.93 45.56
N LEU A 847 -17.29 -0.81 44.62
CA LEU A 847 -17.36 -1.49 43.32
C LEU A 847 -17.29 -3.02 43.47
N ALA A 848 -16.44 -3.53 44.36
CA ALA A 848 -16.35 -4.97 44.64
C ALA A 848 -17.67 -5.54 45.18
N VAL A 849 -18.35 -4.84 46.11
CA VAL A 849 -19.70 -5.20 46.59
C VAL A 849 -20.71 -5.22 45.43
N GLY A 850 -20.61 -4.26 44.50
CA GLY A 850 -21.46 -4.23 43.30
C GLY A 850 -21.25 -5.40 42.35
N ARG A 851 -20.00 -5.77 42.10
CA ARG A 851 -19.64 -6.90 41.25
C ARG A 851 -20.03 -8.24 41.87
N LEU A 852 -19.87 -8.36 43.19
CA LEU A 852 -20.13 -9.60 43.92
C LEU A 852 -21.57 -10.10 43.76
N GLY A 853 -22.55 -9.20 43.67
CA GLY A 853 -23.93 -9.56 43.37
C GLY A 853 -24.10 -10.25 42.01
N ALA A 854 -23.47 -9.72 40.95
CA ALA A 854 -23.50 -10.32 39.62
C ALA A 854 -22.72 -11.65 39.57
N PHE A 855 -21.64 -11.76 40.35
CA PHE A 855 -20.81 -12.96 40.41
C PHE A 855 -21.52 -14.10 41.14
N TRP A 856 -22.19 -13.78 42.25
CA TRP A 856 -23.07 -14.73 42.94
C TRP A 856 -24.23 -15.17 42.06
N ASP A 857 -24.86 -14.27 41.30
CA ASP A 857 -25.92 -14.65 40.37
C ASP A 857 -25.42 -15.60 39.29
N THR A 858 -24.26 -15.32 38.69
CA THR A 858 -23.63 -16.20 37.68
C THR A 858 -23.34 -17.58 38.25
N MET A 859 -22.81 -17.66 39.47
CA MET A 859 -22.61 -18.94 40.17
C MET A 859 -23.94 -19.67 40.44
N GLY A 860 -24.98 -18.94 40.83
CA GLY A 860 -26.33 -19.48 40.96
C GLY A 860 -26.88 -20.05 39.65
N TRP A 861 -26.63 -19.36 38.54
CA TRP A 861 -27.03 -19.77 37.20
C TRP A 861 -26.27 -21.02 36.71
N ILE A 862 -24.98 -21.14 37.05
CA ILE A 862 -24.20 -22.37 36.81
C ILE A 862 -24.82 -23.56 37.56
N TYR A 863 -25.14 -23.41 38.85
CA TYR A 863 -25.79 -24.49 39.60
C TYR A 863 -27.19 -24.82 39.07
N PHE A 864 -27.93 -23.82 38.59
CA PHE A 864 -29.22 -24.02 37.93
C PHE A 864 -29.06 -24.85 36.64
N ALA A 865 -28.05 -24.54 35.83
CA ALA A 865 -27.72 -25.31 34.63
C ALA A 865 -27.32 -26.76 34.93
N ARG A 866 -26.66 -27.01 36.08
CA ARG A 866 -26.30 -28.35 36.58
C ARG A 866 -27.46 -29.11 37.24
N GLY A 867 -28.56 -28.42 37.57
CA GLY A 867 -29.70 -28.99 38.28
C GLY A 867 -29.58 -29.02 39.81
N ASP A 868 -28.53 -28.43 40.40
CA ASP A 868 -28.41 -28.25 41.86
C ASP A 868 -29.23 -27.03 42.29
N LEU A 869 -30.55 -27.22 42.34
CA LEU A 869 -31.50 -26.14 42.59
C LEU A 869 -31.36 -25.52 43.98
N ALA A 870 -30.87 -26.28 44.97
CA ALA A 870 -30.67 -25.79 46.33
C ALA A 870 -29.51 -24.80 46.39
N LYS A 871 -28.35 -25.11 45.78
CA LYS A 871 -27.25 -24.15 45.66
C LYS A 871 -27.60 -22.99 44.74
N ALA A 872 -28.30 -23.26 43.64
CA ALA A 872 -28.75 -22.23 42.71
C ALA A 872 -29.58 -21.15 43.42
N GLU A 873 -30.60 -21.57 44.20
CA GLU A 873 -31.41 -20.62 44.97
C GLU A 873 -30.57 -19.87 46.00
N ARG A 874 -29.68 -20.55 46.71
CA ARG A 874 -28.86 -19.93 47.76
C ARG A 874 -28.03 -18.77 47.21
N TYR A 875 -27.36 -18.98 46.08
CA TYR A 875 -26.56 -17.97 45.39
C TYR A 875 -27.42 -16.85 44.76
N ALA A 876 -28.44 -17.21 43.97
CA ALA A 876 -29.32 -16.23 43.32
C ALA A 876 -30.10 -15.38 44.32
N ARG A 877 -30.53 -15.96 45.45
CA ARG A 877 -31.22 -15.24 46.54
C ARG A 877 -30.29 -14.25 47.24
N ALA A 878 -29.05 -14.65 47.53
CA ALA A 878 -28.05 -13.75 48.11
C ALA A 878 -27.75 -12.57 47.17
N ALA A 879 -27.57 -12.85 45.88
CA ALA A 879 -27.40 -11.85 44.84
C ALA A 879 -28.61 -10.89 44.74
N TRP A 880 -29.84 -11.45 44.74
CA TRP A 880 -31.08 -10.69 44.66
C TRP A 880 -31.27 -9.76 45.86
N LEU A 881 -31.01 -10.25 47.08
CA LEU A 881 -31.09 -9.44 48.30
C LEU A 881 -30.00 -8.37 48.36
N LEU A 882 -28.86 -8.61 47.73
CA LEU A 882 -27.78 -7.62 47.66
C LEU A 882 -28.17 -6.45 46.75
N SER A 883 -28.57 -6.71 45.50
CA SER A 883 -28.64 -5.69 44.44
C SER A 883 -30.05 -5.30 43.99
N ASN A 884 -31.02 -6.22 44.09
CA ASN A 884 -32.35 -6.12 43.48
C ASN A 884 -32.33 -5.83 41.95
N GLU A 885 -31.31 -6.30 41.23
CA GLU A 885 -31.19 -6.18 39.75
C GLU A 885 -32.21 -7.09 39.04
N SER A 886 -32.84 -6.58 37.98
CA SER A 886 -33.97 -7.27 37.33
C SER A 886 -33.63 -8.67 36.81
N VAL A 887 -32.47 -8.83 36.16
CA VAL A 887 -31.98 -10.12 35.61
C VAL A 887 -31.77 -11.16 36.70
N ILE A 888 -31.25 -10.76 37.86
CA ILE A 888 -31.04 -11.66 39.00
C ILE A 888 -32.39 -12.13 39.57
N GLY A 889 -33.36 -11.22 39.63
CA GLY A 889 -34.74 -11.56 39.97
C GLY A 889 -35.37 -12.52 38.95
N GLU A 890 -35.06 -12.36 37.66
CA GLU A 890 -35.49 -13.29 36.62
C GLU A 890 -34.92 -14.70 36.86
N HIS A 891 -33.61 -14.83 37.10
CA HIS A 891 -32.97 -16.11 37.40
C HIS A 891 -33.56 -16.76 38.65
N LEU A 892 -33.72 -15.99 39.73
CA LEU A 892 -34.32 -16.48 40.97
C LEU A 892 -35.76 -16.97 40.77
N GLY A 893 -36.57 -16.24 40.00
CA GLY A 893 -37.93 -16.67 39.64
C GLY A 893 -37.93 -17.98 38.86
N GLN A 894 -37.02 -18.15 37.89
CA GLN A 894 -36.87 -19.40 37.13
C GLN A 894 -36.45 -20.58 38.03
N ILE A 895 -35.54 -20.33 38.98
CA ILE A 895 -35.12 -21.31 39.98
C ILE A 895 -36.30 -21.71 40.88
N GLN A 896 -37.07 -20.75 41.38
CA GLN A 896 -38.26 -21.00 42.22
C GLN A 896 -39.34 -21.79 41.48
N GLN A 897 -39.56 -21.51 40.18
CA GLN A 897 -40.46 -22.32 39.35
C GLN A 897 -40.00 -23.78 39.28
N ARG A 898 -38.70 -24.02 39.05
CA ARG A 898 -38.15 -25.38 39.01
C ARG A 898 -38.19 -26.09 40.36
N LEU A 899 -38.15 -25.33 41.47
CA LEU A 899 -38.33 -25.84 42.83
C LEU A 899 -39.81 -26.08 43.19
N GLY A 900 -40.76 -25.89 42.28
CA GLY A 900 -42.18 -26.12 42.53
C GLY A 900 -42.86 -25.03 43.35
N ARG A 901 -42.30 -23.81 43.39
CA ARG A 901 -42.84 -22.65 44.12
C ARG A 901 -43.26 -21.52 43.17
N PRO A 902 -44.33 -21.70 42.37
CA PRO A 902 -44.75 -20.70 41.38
C PRO A 902 -45.28 -19.40 42.01
N ALA A 903 -45.83 -19.45 43.23
CA ALA A 903 -46.27 -18.25 43.94
C ALA A 903 -45.09 -17.32 44.30
N ASP A 904 -43.97 -17.89 44.75
CA ASP A 904 -42.74 -17.16 45.02
C ASP A 904 -42.20 -16.53 43.73
N ALA A 905 -42.19 -17.30 42.63
CA ALA A 905 -41.74 -16.83 41.33
C ALA A 905 -42.58 -15.66 40.79
N ILE A 906 -43.92 -15.72 40.93
CA ILE A 906 -44.82 -14.61 40.56
C ILE A 906 -44.44 -13.34 41.33
N GLN A 907 -44.22 -13.46 42.64
CA GLN A 907 -43.84 -12.33 43.47
C GLN A 907 -42.46 -11.77 43.08
N THR A 908 -41.48 -12.65 42.86
CA THR A 908 -40.13 -12.24 42.46
C THR A 908 -40.11 -11.59 41.08
N TYR A 909 -40.86 -12.09 40.10
CA TYR A 909 -40.97 -11.45 38.78
C TYR A 909 -41.62 -10.07 38.84
N ALA A 910 -42.70 -9.92 39.60
CA ALA A 910 -43.35 -8.62 39.78
C ALA A 910 -42.40 -7.59 40.45
N LEU A 911 -41.61 -8.04 41.44
CA LEU A 911 -40.56 -7.21 42.06
C LEU A 911 -39.44 -6.89 41.08
N ALA A 912 -38.98 -7.84 40.28
CA ALA A 912 -37.89 -7.68 39.31
C ALA A 912 -38.24 -6.70 38.17
N MET A 913 -39.52 -6.60 37.79
CA MET A 913 -40.02 -5.59 36.84
C MET A 913 -39.93 -4.15 37.37
N ASN A 914 -39.78 -3.99 38.69
CA ASN A 914 -39.54 -2.69 39.34
C ASN A 914 -38.06 -2.45 39.70
N GLY A 915 -37.16 -3.37 39.29
CA GLY A 915 -35.72 -3.24 39.44
C GLY A 915 -35.08 -2.29 38.42
N GLY A 916 -33.77 -2.07 38.53
CA GLY A 916 -33.00 -1.33 37.52
C GLY A 916 -33.03 -2.06 36.18
N MET A 917 -33.38 -1.36 35.08
CA MET A 917 -33.53 -1.86 33.71
C MET A 917 -34.26 -3.22 33.61
N PRO A 918 -35.61 -3.22 33.61
CA PRO A 918 -36.38 -4.47 33.62
C PRO A 918 -36.13 -5.32 32.37
N SER A 919 -35.90 -6.62 32.56
CA SER A 919 -35.76 -7.58 31.45
C SER A 919 -37.09 -7.75 30.71
N GLU A 920 -37.07 -7.59 29.39
CA GLU A 920 -38.26 -7.72 28.51
C GLU A 920 -38.88 -9.13 28.57
N SER A 921 -38.10 -10.14 28.99
CA SER A 921 -38.57 -11.53 29.03
C SER A 921 -39.43 -11.84 30.26
N ILE A 922 -39.34 -11.03 31.32
CA ILE A 922 -40.03 -11.28 32.59
C ILE A 922 -41.54 -11.16 32.44
N ARG A 923 -42.04 -10.10 31.79
CA ARG A 923 -43.50 -9.88 31.63
C ARG A 923 -44.18 -11.05 30.91
N PRO A 924 -43.70 -11.54 29.75
CA PRO A 924 -44.24 -12.75 29.12
C PRO A 924 -44.25 -13.98 30.03
N ARG A 925 -43.19 -14.21 30.81
CA ARG A 925 -43.11 -15.34 31.76
C ARG A 925 -44.14 -15.20 32.89
N LEU A 926 -44.31 -14.00 33.42
CA LEU A 926 -45.28 -13.69 34.47
C LEU A 926 -46.72 -13.90 33.96
N ILE A 927 -47.03 -13.41 32.76
CA ILE A 927 -48.33 -13.63 32.10
C ILE A 927 -48.61 -15.13 31.97
N LYS A 928 -47.62 -15.89 31.52
CA LYS A 928 -47.76 -17.35 31.38
C LYS A 928 -48.03 -18.04 32.72
N LEU A 929 -47.36 -17.64 33.79
CA LEU A 929 -47.59 -18.17 35.15
C LEU A 929 -48.98 -17.83 35.70
N LEU A 930 -49.55 -16.70 35.28
CA LEU A 930 -50.89 -16.24 35.66
C LEU A 930 -51.98 -16.73 34.71
N GLY A 931 -51.71 -17.76 33.90
CA GLY A 931 -52.69 -18.36 32.98
C GLY A 931 -53.06 -17.47 31.80
N GLY A 932 -52.17 -16.56 31.38
CA GLY A 932 -52.41 -15.64 30.26
C GLY A 932 -53.06 -14.30 30.65
N ASN A 933 -53.27 -14.04 31.94
CA ASN A 933 -53.95 -12.82 32.39
C ASN A 933 -53.00 -11.62 32.45
N GLU A 934 -52.94 -10.84 31.36
CA GLU A 934 -52.11 -9.63 31.26
C GLU A 934 -52.46 -8.57 32.31
N ARG A 935 -53.76 -8.33 32.57
CA ARG A 935 -54.19 -7.31 33.52
C ARG A 935 -53.76 -7.63 34.95
N GLU A 936 -53.83 -8.90 35.35
CA GLU A 936 -53.33 -9.31 36.66
C GLU A 936 -51.80 -9.25 36.72
N ALA A 937 -51.09 -9.54 35.63
CA ALA A 937 -49.63 -9.36 35.58
C ALA A 937 -49.23 -7.89 35.78
N ASP A 938 -49.86 -6.96 35.05
CA ASP A 938 -49.60 -5.53 35.17
C ASP A 938 -49.97 -5.02 36.58
N ARG A 939 -51.12 -5.43 37.12
CA ARG A 939 -51.53 -5.11 38.50
C ARG A 939 -50.50 -5.56 39.54
N ARG A 940 -49.95 -6.77 39.39
CA ARG A 940 -48.93 -7.31 40.31
C ARG A 940 -47.64 -6.51 40.22
N ILE A 941 -47.24 -6.11 39.02
CA ILE A 941 -46.08 -5.24 38.78
C ILE A 941 -46.30 -3.89 39.49
N ASP A 942 -47.44 -3.23 39.28
CA ASP A 942 -47.74 -1.93 39.90
C ASP A 942 -47.71 -1.99 41.43
N LEU A 943 -48.28 -3.06 42.01
CA LEU A 943 -48.33 -3.25 43.47
C LEU A 943 -46.97 -3.65 44.09
N ALA A 944 -46.00 -4.07 43.28
CA ALA A 944 -44.71 -4.56 43.77
C ALA A 944 -43.70 -3.44 44.09
N SER A 945 -43.89 -2.21 43.57
CA SER A 945 -42.96 -1.09 43.79
C SER A 945 -42.74 -0.75 45.29
N PRO A 946 -43.79 -0.57 46.12
CA PRO A 946 -43.60 -0.34 47.56
C PRO A 946 -42.97 -1.53 48.29
N ALA A 947 -43.29 -2.75 47.86
CA ALA A 947 -42.74 -3.97 48.43
C ALA A 947 -41.22 -4.09 48.14
N LEU A 948 -40.77 -3.68 46.96
CA LEU A 948 -39.35 -3.63 46.60
C LEU A 948 -38.60 -2.60 47.45
N MET A 949 -39.18 -1.42 47.69
CA MET A 949 -38.61 -0.43 48.61
C MET A 949 -38.56 -0.94 50.05
N ALA A 950 -39.60 -1.65 50.49
CA ALA A 950 -39.67 -2.23 51.84
C ALA A 950 -38.54 -3.26 52.09
N MET A 951 -38.11 -4.01 51.06
CA MET A 951 -36.98 -4.95 51.18
C MET A 951 -35.67 -4.28 51.58
N ARG A 952 -35.51 -2.99 51.28
CA ARG A 952 -34.31 -2.19 51.56
C ARG A 952 -34.47 -1.31 52.80
N THR A 953 -35.65 -1.34 53.43
CA THR A 953 -36.03 -0.43 54.51
C THR A 953 -35.97 -1.14 55.85
N ILE A 954 -35.19 -0.59 56.77
CA ILE A 954 -34.96 -1.09 58.11
C ILE A 954 -35.61 -0.13 59.10
N LYS A 955 -36.59 -0.63 59.87
CA LYS A 955 -37.26 0.16 60.90
C LYS A 955 -36.37 0.26 62.13
N LEU A 956 -35.98 1.49 62.49
CA LEU A 956 -35.14 1.74 63.68
C LEU A 956 -35.99 2.02 64.93
N GLY A 957 -37.29 2.28 64.77
CA GLY A 957 -38.22 2.55 65.87
C GLY A 957 -38.28 4.03 66.24
N LYS A 958 -38.83 4.33 67.43
CA LYS A 958 -38.99 5.71 67.92
C LYS A 958 -37.72 6.15 68.64
N LEU A 959 -36.87 6.92 67.95
CA LEU A 959 -35.54 7.26 68.45
C LEU A 959 -35.26 8.76 68.53
N LEU A 960 -35.88 9.56 67.66
CA LEU A 960 -35.66 11.00 67.61
C LEU A 960 -36.94 11.74 67.25
N SER A 961 -37.38 12.64 68.13
CA SER A 961 -38.56 13.49 67.92
C SER A 961 -38.19 14.77 67.16
N ALA A 962 -37.52 14.63 66.02
CA ALA A 962 -37.15 15.72 65.13
C ALA A 962 -37.12 15.23 63.67
N ASP A 963 -37.50 16.11 62.74
CA ASP A 963 -37.37 15.83 61.31
C ASP A 963 -35.89 15.93 60.91
N VAL A 964 -35.24 14.78 60.77
CA VAL A 964 -33.84 14.69 60.35
C VAL A 964 -33.70 13.68 59.22
N SER A 965 -32.85 14.01 58.26
CA SER A 965 -32.47 13.10 57.17
C SER A 965 -30.98 13.26 56.87
N GLY A 966 -30.32 12.16 56.53
CA GLY A 966 -28.93 12.18 56.07
C GLY A 966 -28.42 10.81 55.70
N GLU A 967 -27.21 10.77 55.17
CA GLU A 967 -26.61 9.55 54.65
C GLU A 967 -25.68 8.91 55.67
N VAL A 968 -25.72 7.58 55.70
CA VAL A 968 -24.85 6.75 56.51
C VAL A 968 -24.15 5.72 55.64
N GLU A 969 -22.93 5.40 56.03
CA GLU A 969 -22.17 4.26 55.55
C GLU A 969 -22.14 3.18 56.61
N LEU A 970 -22.27 1.94 56.15
CA LEU A 970 -22.48 0.76 56.97
C LEU A 970 -21.48 -0.29 56.55
N LEU A 971 -20.86 -0.94 57.53
CA LEU A 971 -20.11 -2.16 57.32
C LEU A 971 -20.96 -3.32 57.85
N ILE A 972 -21.34 -4.23 56.96
CA ILE A 972 -22.16 -5.39 57.27
C ILE A 972 -21.27 -6.62 57.28
N GLY A 973 -21.18 -7.28 58.43
CA GLY A 973 -20.38 -8.48 58.61
C GLY A 973 -21.07 -9.76 58.13
N PRO A 974 -20.44 -10.94 58.32
CA PRO A 974 -21.08 -12.23 58.10
C PRO A 974 -22.33 -12.38 58.98
N GLY A 975 -23.49 -12.55 58.33
CA GLY A 975 -24.81 -12.53 58.98
C GLY A 975 -25.53 -11.18 58.90
N PRO A 976 -26.72 -11.03 59.50
CA PRO A 976 -27.54 -9.83 59.32
C PRO A 976 -27.15 -8.68 60.27
N ARG A 977 -25.86 -8.55 60.61
CA ARG A 977 -25.36 -7.61 61.64
C ARG A 977 -24.60 -6.44 61.04
N VAL A 978 -24.89 -5.24 61.52
CA VAL A 978 -24.14 -4.01 61.22
C VAL A 978 -22.98 -3.89 62.20
N GLU A 979 -21.75 -4.07 61.72
CA GLU A 979 -20.53 -4.03 62.54
C GLU A 979 -20.08 -2.59 62.83
N ALA A 980 -20.16 -1.72 61.83
CA ALA A 980 -19.77 -0.33 61.94
C ALA A 980 -20.72 0.59 61.17
N VAL A 981 -20.83 1.83 61.66
CA VAL A 981 -21.68 2.89 61.08
C VAL A 981 -20.91 4.20 61.14
N ARG A 982 -20.91 4.93 60.03
CA ARG A 982 -20.36 6.28 59.89
C ARG A 982 -21.44 7.18 59.30
N VAL A 983 -21.66 8.35 59.89
CA VAL A 983 -22.53 9.38 59.28
C VAL A 983 -21.73 10.04 58.17
N ALA A 984 -22.17 9.90 56.92
CA ALA A 984 -21.51 10.46 55.75
C ALA A 984 -21.95 11.90 55.48
N SER A 985 -23.24 12.21 55.70
CA SER A 985 -23.79 13.56 55.58
C SER A 985 -25.06 13.73 56.41
N GLY A 986 -25.37 14.96 56.82
CA GLY A 986 -26.58 15.32 57.55
C GLY A 986 -26.32 15.97 58.92
N PRO A 987 -27.39 16.30 59.65
CA PRO A 987 -27.30 17.06 60.89
C PRO A 987 -26.71 16.22 62.05
N SER A 988 -26.05 16.87 63.02
CA SER A 988 -25.29 16.20 64.09
C SER A 988 -26.13 15.27 64.98
N GLN A 989 -27.45 15.49 65.03
CA GLN A 989 -28.41 14.61 65.72
C GLN A 989 -28.38 13.17 65.17
N LEU A 990 -27.99 12.95 63.91
CA LEU A 990 -27.88 11.61 63.32
C LEU A 990 -26.84 10.73 64.02
N GLN A 991 -25.85 11.33 64.69
CA GLN A 991 -24.85 10.58 65.45
C GLN A 991 -25.50 9.75 66.58
N GLN A 992 -26.62 10.21 67.13
CA GLN A 992 -27.39 9.51 68.17
C GLN A 992 -28.04 8.22 67.65
N LEU A 993 -28.25 8.11 66.33
CA LEU A 993 -28.88 6.96 65.69
C LEU A 993 -27.90 5.83 65.40
N THR A 994 -26.59 6.10 65.42
CA THR A 994 -25.54 5.10 65.06
C THR A 994 -25.60 3.83 65.90
N ALA A 995 -25.86 3.95 67.22
CA ALA A 995 -25.99 2.80 68.11
C ALA A 995 -27.24 1.95 67.81
N ALA A 996 -28.35 2.59 67.44
CA ALA A 996 -29.57 1.89 67.04
C ALA A 996 -29.38 1.19 65.68
N ILE A 997 -28.69 1.84 64.74
CA ILE A 997 -28.35 1.26 63.44
C ILE A 997 -27.44 0.04 63.61
N ARG A 998 -26.45 0.07 64.51
CA ARG A 998 -25.59 -1.09 64.84
C ARG A 998 -26.37 -2.28 65.40
N ARG A 999 -27.47 -2.03 66.12
CA ARG A 999 -28.35 -3.08 66.66
C ARG A 999 -29.39 -3.57 65.65
N ALA A 1000 -29.53 -2.87 64.52
CA ALA A 1000 -30.52 -3.24 63.52
C ALA A 1000 -30.10 -4.51 62.77
N THR A 1001 -31.10 -5.31 62.40
CA THR A 1001 -30.92 -6.52 61.60
C THR A 1001 -31.15 -6.18 60.14
N VAL A 1002 -30.17 -6.42 59.27
CA VAL A 1002 -30.29 -6.17 57.82
C VAL A 1002 -30.87 -7.39 57.09
N THR A 1003 -31.72 -7.17 56.09
CA THR A 1003 -32.29 -8.23 55.24
C THR A 1003 -31.30 -8.62 54.14
N LEU A 1004 -30.18 -9.23 54.53
CA LEU A 1004 -29.13 -9.69 53.62
C LEU A 1004 -28.63 -11.08 54.03
N THR A 1005 -28.32 -11.91 53.04
CA THR A 1005 -27.80 -13.27 53.24
C THR A 1005 -26.53 -13.47 52.43
N PHE A 1006 -25.63 -14.30 52.94
CA PHE A 1006 -24.44 -14.74 52.22
C PHE A 1006 -24.65 -16.15 51.69
N PRO A 1007 -24.14 -16.48 50.49
CA PRO A 1007 -24.37 -17.79 49.89
C PRO A 1007 -23.60 -18.90 50.62
N GLU A 1008 -22.41 -18.61 51.16
CA GLU A 1008 -21.64 -19.56 51.95
C GLU A 1008 -21.65 -19.18 53.44
N PRO A 1009 -21.91 -20.13 54.35
CA PRO A 1009 -22.04 -19.85 55.79
C PRO A 1009 -20.73 -19.43 56.47
N ASP A 1010 -19.58 -19.82 55.90
CA ASP A 1010 -18.24 -19.47 56.40
C ASP A 1010 -17.64 -18.23 55.71
N ALA A 1011 -18.47 -17.46 54.97
CA ALA A 1011 -18.02 -16.29 54.25
C ALA A 1011 -17.46 -15.24 55.24
N SER A 1012 -16.16 -14.95 55.16
CA SER A 1012 -15.45 -13.99 56.03
C SER A 1012 -15.42 -12.55 55.48
N VAL A 1013 -16.29 -12.27 54.50
CA VAL A 1013 -16.33 -10.99 53.79
C VAL A 1013 -17.24 -9.99 54.47
N LYS A 1014 -16.91 -8.70 54.36
CA LYS A 1014 -17.72 -7.61 54.90
C LYS A 1014 -18.18 -6.71 53.77
N LEU A 1015 -19.46 -6.35 53.79
CA LEU A 1015 -20.07 -5.53 52.74
C LEU A 1015 -20.20 -4.09 53.21
N VAL A 1016 -19.55 -3.17 52.49
CA VAL A 1016 -19.82 -1.75 52.64
C VAL A 1016 -21.13 -1.39 51.91
N ARG A 1017 -22.03 -0.68 52.60
CA ARG A 1017 -23.30 -0.18 52.04
C ARG A 1017 -23.51 1.27 52.42
N ARG A 1018 -24.22 2.00 51.56
CA ARG A 1018 -24.76 3.33 51.85
C ARG A 1018 -26.26 3.25 52.06
N GLY A 1019 -26.78 4.12 52.92
CA GLY A 1019 -28.20 4.25 53.16
C GLY A 1019 -28.57 5.66 53.58
N VAL A 1020 -29.85 5.98 53.46
CA VAL A 1020 -30.44 7.22 53.96
C VAL A 1020 -31.20 6.90 55.24
N VAL A 1021 -30.89 7.63 56.31
CA VAL A 1021 -31.65 7.57 57.56
C VAL A 1021 -32.57 8.76 57.61
N SER A 1022 -33.85 8.52 57.90
CA SER A 1022 -34.85 9.57 58.05
C SER A 1022 -35.70 9.33 59.30
N CYS A 1023 -35.93 10.38 60.10
CA CYS A 1023 -36.87 10.39 61.22
C CYS A 1023 -37.97 11.42 60.99
N SER A 1024 -39.18 11.14 61.48
CA SER A 1024 -40.36 12.01 61.29
C SER A 1024 -40.98 12.44 62.63
N SER A 1025 -41.20 13.75 62.77
CA SER A 1025 -41.95 14.40 63.85
C SER A 1025 -43.45 14.45 63.54
N PRO A 1026 -44.37 14.31 64.53
CA PRO A 1026 -44.15 14.06 65.96
C PRO A 1026 -44.02 12.56 66.30
N SER A 1027 -44.03 11.68 65.30
CA SER A 1027 -44.10 10.22 65.52
C SER A 1027 -42.84 9.62 66.18
N GLY A 1028 -41.70 10.29 66.01
CA GLY A 1028 -40.39 9.85 66.46
C GLY A 1028 -39.81 8.70 65.65
N ASN A 1029 -40.55 8.18 64.67
CA ASN A 1029 -40.20 6.98 63.90
C ASN A 1029 -39.04 7.27 62.96
N CYS A 1030 -37.97 6.49 63.12
CA CYS A 1030 -36.78 6.51 62.28
C CYS A 1030 -36.72 5.24 61.42
N ALA A 1031 -36.28 5.39 60.18
CA ALA A 1031 -36.01 4.29 59.25
C ALA A 1031 -34.68 4.51 58.53
N LEU A 1032 -33.99 3.41 58.22
CA LEU A 1032 -32.81 3.37 57.36
C LEU A 1032 -33.18 2.69 56.05
N VAL A 1033 -33.03 3.39 54.94
CA VAL A 1033 -33.23 2.83 53.59
C VAL A 1033 -31.88 2.61 52.94
N LEU A 1034 -31.53 1.35 52.67
CA LEU A 1034 -30.30 1.02 51.95
C LEU A 1034 -30.41 1.46 50.49
N MET A 1035 -29.38 2.17 50.01
CA MET A 1035 -29.28 2.55 48.61
C MET A 1035 -29.07 1.31 47.73
N PRO A 1036 -29.60 1.31 46.50
CA PRO A 1036 -29.28 0.26 45.52
C PRO A 1036 -27.76 0.17 45.33
N VAL A 1037 -27.26 -1.05 45.15
CA VAL A 1037 -25.81 -1.27 44.95
C VAL A 1037 -25.34 -0.69 43.61
N VAL A 1038 -26.25 -0.54 42.64
CA VAL A 1038 -26.01 0.16 41.37
C VAL A 1038 -25.63 1.63 41.57
N SER A 1039 -26.15 2.26 42.64
CA SER A 1039 -25.85 3.65 43.01
C SER A 1039 -24.43 3.85 43.57
N LEU A 1040 -23.65 2.77 43.70
CA LEU A 1040 -22.23 2.78 44.08
C LEU A 1040 -21.28 2.70 42.87
N ARG A 1041 -21.81 2.56 41.65
CA ARG A 1041 -21.01 2.52 40.42
C ARG A 1041 -20.57 3.93 40.04
N PHE A 1042 -19.30 4.29 40.28
CA PHE A 1042 -18.65 5.29 39.44
C PHE A 1042 -18.61 4.71 38.02
N GLU A 1043 -19.28 5.36 37.07
CA GLU A 1043 -19.34 4.92 35.67
C GLU A 1043 -17.91 4.75 35.10
N PRO A 1044 -17.50 3.53 34.72
CA PRO A 1044 -16.35 3.37 33.85
C PRO A 1044 -16.74 3.86 32.45
N ALA A 1045 -15.81 4.53 31.77
CA ALA A 1045 -16.00 5.10 30.43
C ALA A 1045 -16.49 4.10 29.36
N THR A 1046 -16.45 2.79 29.62
CA THR A 1046 -16.91 1.72 28.74
C THR A 1046 -18.43 1.61 28.64
N GLN A 1047 -19.20 1.97 29.68
CA GLN A 1047 -20.67 1.97 29.57
C GLN A 1047 -21.16 3.14 28.71
N ARG A 1048 -20.42 4.25 28.66
CA ARG A 1048 -20.63 5.31 27.66
C ARG A 1048 -20.35 4.86 26.24
N VAL A 1049 -19.62 3.77 26.00
CA VAL A 1049 -19.41 3.24 24.64
C VAL A 1049 -20.57 2.36 24.21
N ILE A 1050 -21.17 1.58 25.11
CA ILE A 1050 -22.35 0.77 24.78
C ILE A 1050 -23.60 1.67 24.65
N ASP A 1051 -23.75 2.69 25.50
CA ASP A 1051 -24.89 3.62 25.42
C ASP A 1051 -24.69 4.76 24.40
N ARG A 1052 -23.45 5.12 24.00
CA ARG A 1052 -23.20 5.94 22.77
C ARG A 1052 -23.20 5.13 21.47
N ILE A 1053 -23.40 3.82 21.54
CA ILE A 1053 -23.71 3.00 20.35
C ILE A 1053 -25.23 2.76 20.25
N ARG A 1054 -25.99 3.02 21.32
CA ARG A 1054 -27.47 2.98 21.35
C ARG A 1054 -28.17 4.33 21.18
N ASN A 1055 -27.44 5.45 21.25
CA ASN A 1055 -27.83 6.76 20.71
C ASN A 1055 -26.82 7.16 19.63
#